data_AF-A0A2G5H9Q0-F1
#
_entry.id   AF-A0A2G5H9Q0-F1
#
_cell.length_a   1.000
_cell.length_b   1.000
_cell.length_c   1.000
_cell.angle_alpha   90.00
_cell.angle_beta   90.00
_cell.angle_gamma   90.00
#
_symmetry.space_group_name_H-M   'P 1'
#
loop_
_entity.id
_entity.type
_entity.pdbx_description
1 polymer ?
#
loop_
_entity_poly.entity_id
_entity_poly.type
_entity_poly.pdbx_seq_one_letter_code
_entity_poly.pdbx_strand_id
1 'polypeptide(L)'
;MADPINPLEPSQQLAAGSEATQGSANPQSEILPGDSATTKAEKIERHGDLNGQTHLGEDFQESPRKRVKVEHDSSAVNGGPDVPVAGEIKNETAPRPERQKGVAPIKKEYLIDVSSLQWTNASYDDDAAEAGGKSEVQPVAGRGGKKSKQGQNKGRNFGSSRDAIALCRTRHWANEFDPVNCPYGDKCRMEHDIRKYLKEGKREDMQTFNGKCPIFETKGKCKDGWKCRWASSHSKEIDREDGRKELVQAHSEGSNGNQGAPDQAADEDEQDGAGVVNVLSNADKITLRKKKWPTPKSETYLKWLNSQLGEDGNKIREDQEENRAMYTEPPLRPSEKRRIYYGPETPVLAPLTTQGNLPFRRLCTGLGAQVTWSEMAMGLPLLNGEKGEWALVKAHESELVPPAYSPKDPVKDYDNSKDIRFGVQIAANKPWLAIKTTEVLTALCHQLRAIDLNCGCPIDLVCRTGAGSALLDAQGKLEKQLRGMNTVSGEIPITVKIRMGTKDKYPNATKLVERLILGGQDAQDANLGPAGVAAITLHGRSRQQRYTREANWEYIAECASLVKRLRAKEADLADTVREADARDMPNTQDGLPYFCGNGDILCFDDYNNHIQQANVDSIMIGRGALVKPWIFEEIKSEQNIDKTASERLGYIEQFCRNGLEYWGADEMGVGNTRRFLLEWLSFSCRYVPIGLLEHMPPKFGDRPPAFRGRNDLETLLSSANYKDWIKISEMFLGPAHKDFQFQPKHKSNSYEIEAEG
;
A
#
# COMPACT_ATOMS: atom_id res chain seq x y z
N MET A 1 8.16 33.26 1.42
CA MET A 1 8.42 33.72 2.81
C MET A 1 8.32 32.48 3.68
N ALA A 2 9.17 32.32 4.69
CA ALA A 2 9.16 31.12 5.52
C ALA A 2 8.21 31.30 6.70
N ASP A 3 7.25 30.38 6.87
CA ASP A 3 6.45 30.31 8.08
C ASP A 3 7.33 29.83 9.26
N PRO A 4 7.13 30.37 10.48
CA PRO A 4 7.96 30.01 11.62
C PRO A 4 7.61 28.59 12.12
N ILE A 5 8.61 27.71 12.08
CA ILE A 5 8.57 26.43 12.80
C ILE A 5 8.38 26.72 14.30
N ASN A 6 7.44 26.01 14.92
CA ASN A 6 7.03 26.25 16.31
C ASN A 6 8.22 26.01 17.28
N PRO A 7 8.68 27.01 18.05
CA PRO A 7 9.80 26.84 18.97
C PRO A 7 9.35 26.13 20.25
N LEU A 8 9.59 24.82 20.32
CA LEU A 8 9.45 24.07 21.57
C LEU A 8 10.63 24.36 22.50
N GLU A 9 10.35 25.04 23.62
CA GLU A 9 11.27 25.32 24.72
C GLU A 9 11.88 24.01 25.29
N PRO A 10 13.23 23.86 25.41
CA PRO A 10 13.85 22.59 25.78
C PRO A 10 13.72 22.11 27.24
N SER A 11 12.95 22.80 28.10
CA SER A 11 13.14 22.75 29.56
C SER A 11 12.03 22.05 30.37
N GLN A 12 10.98 21.50 29.75
CA GLN A 12 9.97 20.71 30.48
C GLN A 12 10.38 19.25 30.69
N GLN A 13 10.93 18.96 31.87
CA GLN A 13 11.09 17.59 32.36
C GLN A 13 9.72 16.91 32.52
N LEU A 14 9.50 15.80 31.81
CA LEU A 14 8.31 14.96 31.95
C LEU A 14 8.40 14.13 33.25
N ALA A 15 7.73 14.60 34.30
CA ALA A 15 7.62 13.85 35.55
C ALA A 15 6.69 12.63 35.42
N ALA A 16 7.13 11.47 35.91
CA ALA A 16 6.28 10.29 36.05
C ALA A 16 5.51 10.37 37.39
N GLY A 17 4.20 10.07 37.36
CA GLY A 17 3.33 10.08 38.54
C GLY A 17 2.37 8.88 38.53
N SER A 18 2.31 8.19 39.67
CA SER A 18 1.50 7.00 39.95
C SER A 18 0.13 7.34 40.58
N GLU A 19 -0.71 6.31 40.78
CA GLU A 19 -2.04 6.34 41.47
C GLU A 19 -3.20 6.99 40.65
N ALA A 20 -4.46 6.53 40.63
CA ALA A 20 -5.14 5.29 41.03
C ALA A 20 -6.36 5.08 40.06
N THR A 21 -7.41 4.25 40.23
CA THR A 21 -7.98 3.42 41.32
C THR A 21 -8.83 2.29 40.70
N GLN A 22 -9.29 1.30 41.48
CA GLN A 22 -10.23 0.25 41.02
C GLN A 22 -11.70 0.71 41.04
N GLY A 23 -12.53 0.19 40.12
CA GLY A 23 -13.98 0.42 40.06
C GLY A 23 -14.74 -0.73 39.40
N SER A 24 -15.93 -1.06 39.90
CA SER A 24 -16.70 -2.30 39.67
C SER A 24 -17.37 -2.46 38.28
N ALA A 25 -17.84 -3.68 38.00
CA ALA A 25 -18.27 -4.16 36.68
C ALA A 25 -19.79 -4.12 36.39
N ASN A 26 -20.10 -4.27 35.08
CA ASN A 26 -21.37 -4.63 34.42
C ASN A 26 -22.47 -3.57 34.24
N PRO A 27 -23.37 -3.72 33.23
CA PRO A 27 -23.42 -4.72 32.14
C PRO A 27 -23.28 -4.13 30.71
N GLN A 28 -22.99 -4.99 29.72
CA GLN A 28 -22.96 -4.61 28.30
C GLN A 28 -24.38 -4.43 27.72
N SER A 29 -24.58 -3.35 26.96
CA SER A 29 -25.71 -3.20 26.02
C SER A 29 -25.27 -3.55 24.58
N GLU A 30 -26.21 -3.99 23.74
CA GLU A 30 -25.93 -4.53 22.42
C GLU A 30 -25.36 -3.48 21.44
N ILE A 31 -24.28 -3.85 20.73
CA ILE A 31 -23.63 -3.01 19.73
C ILE A 31 -24.23 -3.27 18.35
N LEU A 32 -24.88 -2.26 17.77
CA LEU A 32 -25.35 -2.29 16.38
C LEU A 32 -24.16 -2.14 15.39
N PRO A 33 -24.07 -2.97 14.33
CA PRO A 33 -22.95 -2.91 13.39
C PRO A 33 -23.12 -1.79 12.35
N GLY A 34 -22.32 -0.73 12.48
CA GLY A 34 -22.22 0.35 11.49
C GLY A 34 -20.94 1.16 11.66
N ASP A 35 -20.27 1.46 10.55
CA ASP A 35 -19.12 2.37 10.43
C ASP A 35 -17.79 1.90 11.06
N SER A 36 -17.25 0.80 10.53
CA SER A 36 -15.83 0.47 10.65
C SER A 36 -15.22 0.31 9.26
N ALA A 37 -14.20 1.11 8.95
CA ALA A 37 -13.46 1.13 7.68
C ALA A 37 -12.51 -0.07 7.54
N THR A 38 -13.09 -1.28 7.54
CA THR A 38 -12.35 -2.54 7.48
C THR A 38 -12.72 -3.34 6.23
N THR A 39 -11.69 -3.89 5.59
CA THR A 39 -11.73 -4.59 4.29
C THR A 39 -12.48 -5.91 4.37
N LYS A 40 -12.82 -6.54 3.23
CA LYS A 40 -13.40 -7.90 3.26
C LYS A 40 -12.43 -8.92 3.84
N ALA A 41 -11.13 -8.74 3.56
CA ALA A 41 -10.07 -9.55 4.16
C ALA A 41 -10.11 -9.44 5.69
N GLU A 42 -10.12 -8.23 6.24
CA GLU A 42 -10.29 -7.99 7.68
C GLU A 42 -11.64 -8.47 8.24
N LYS A 43 -12.74 -8.42 7.47
CA LYS A 43 -14.08 -8.84 7.92
C LYS A 43 -14.28 -10.36 7.93
N ILE A 44 -13.77 -11.07 6.93
CA ILE A 44 -13.68 -12.54 6.95
C ILE A 44 -12.68 -12.97 8.05
N GLU A 45 -11.61 -12.20 8.25
CA GLU A 45 -10.76 -12.30 9.43
C GLU A 45 -11.43 -11.83 10.74
N ARG A 46 -12.62 -11.24 10.79
CA ARG A 46 -13.29 -10.88 12.05
C ARG A 46 -14.39 -11.86 12.44
N HIS A 47 -15.21 -12.29 11.47
CA HIS A 47 -16.43 -13.05 11.75
C HIS A 47 -16.42 -14.48 11.20
N GLY A 48 -15.45 -14.84 10.34
CA GLY A 48 -15.52 -16.05 9.53
C GLY A 48 -16.55 -15.92 8.40
N ASP A 49 -16.69 -16.97 7.61
CA ASP A 49 -17.74 -17.01 6.58
C ASP A 49 -19.11 -17.23 7.25
N LEU A 50 -20.01 -16.28 7.07
CA LEU A 50 -21.37 -16.31 7.64
C LEU A 50 -22.36 -17.04 6.74
N ASN A 51 -22.05 -17.23 5.46
CA ASN A 51 -22.92 -17.91 4.50
C ASN A 51 -22.26 -19.22 4.04
N GLY A 52 -22.44 -20.28 4.84
CA GLY A 52 -21.99 -21.64 4.53
C GLY A 52 -22.74 -22.28 3.36
N GLN A 53 -22.65 -21.69 2.17
CA GLN A 53 -23.19 -22.18 0.90
C GLN A 53 -22.07 -22.27 -0.16
N THR A 54 -21.13 -23.17 0.08
CA THR A 54 -20.43 -23.87 -1.01
C THR A 54 -20.98 -25.28 -1.05
N HIS A 55 -21.70 -25.62 -2.14
CA HIS A 55 -22.17 -26.98 -2.36
C HIS A 55 -20.98 -27.94 -2.32
N LEU A 56 -21.00 -28.87 -1.37
CA LEU A 56 -20.12 -30.03 -1.35
C LEU A 56 -20.83 -31.13 -2.14
N GLY A 57 -20.18 -31.61 -3.19
CA GLY A 57 -20.65 -32.71 -4.01
C GLY A 57 -19.48 -33.26 -4.84
N GLU A 58 -19.25 -34.55 -4.66
CA GLU A 58 -18.34 -35.43 -5.42
C GLU A 58 -16.85 -35.39 -5.06
N ASP A 59 -16.31 -36.61 -4.89
CA ASP A 59 -15.06 -36.90 -4.19
C ASP A 59 -13.83 -36.88 -5.11
N PHE A 60 -12.80 -36.13 -4.73
CA PHE A 60 -11.47 -36.31 -5.30
C PHE A 60 -10.73 -37.45 -4.61
N GLN A 61 -10.82 -38.66 -5.17
CA GLN A 61 -9.93 -39.76 -4.79
C GLN A 61 -8.50 -39.48 -5.29
N GLU A 62 -7.53 -39.41 -4.37
CA GLU A 62 -6.11 -39.40 -4.74
C GLU A 62 -5.71 -40.74 -5.36
N SER A 63 -5.30 -40.73 -6.63
CA SER A 63 -4.75 -41.91 -7.31
C SER A 63 -3.27 -42.12 -6.95
N PRO A 64 -2.87 -43.25 -6.34
CA PRO A 64 -1.50 -43.45 -5.87
C PRO A 64 -0.57 -43.92 -7.00
N ARG A 65 0.22 -43.01 -7.59
CA ARG A 65 1.30 -43.41 -8.50
C ARG A 65 2.56 -43.83 -7.72
N LYS A 66 2.95 -45.09 -7.92
CA LYS A 66 4.05 -45.80 -7.25
C LYS A 66 5.38 -45.05 -7.34
N ARG A 67 6.05 -44.90 -6.19
CA ARG A 67 7.45 -44.49 -6.06
C ARG A 67 8.34 -45.71 -6.37
N VAL A 68 9.03 -45.71 -7.52
CA VAL A 68 10.13 -46.67 -7.77
C VAL A 68 11.41 -46.10 -7.17
N LYS A 69 12.02 -46.85 -6.27
CA LYS A 69 13.29 -46.50 -5.60
C LYS A 69 14.40 -47.18 -6.39
N VAL A 70 15.26 -46.41 -7.05
CA VAL A 70 16.53 -46.92 -7.58
C VAL A 70 17.61 -46.44 -6.61
N GLU A 71 18.20 -47.39 -5.91
CA GLU A 71 19.40 -47.15 -5.10
C GLU A 71 20.61 -47.29 -6.02
N HIS A 72 21.55 -46.36 -5.94
CA HIS A 72 22.91 -46.65 -6.39
C HIS A 72 23.94 -46.14 -5.38
N ASP A 73 24.88 -47.03 -5.13
CA ASP A 73 25.85 -47.05 -4.04
C ASP A 73 26.81 -45.85 -4.01
N SER A 74 27.35 -45.55 -2.83
CA SER A 74 28.31 -44.46 -2.62
C SER A 74 29.65 -45.02 -2.14
N SER A 75 30.66 -45.07 -3.02
CA SER A 75 32.04 -45.34 -2.59
C SER A 75 33.11 -44.66 -3.46
N ALA A 76 33.97 -43.90 -2.76
CA ALA A 76 35.39 -43.61 -3.00
C ALA A 76 35.88 -43.02 -4.36
N VAL A 77 36.59 -41.88 -4.29
CA VAL A 77 38.08 -41.79 -4.28
C VAL A 77 38.50 -40.31 -4.52
N ASN A 78 39.47 -39.81 -3.74
CA ASN A 78 40.13 -38.52 -3.97
C ASN A 78 41.24 -38.63 -5.03
N GLY A 79 41.39 -37.62 -5.89
CA GLY A 79 42.55 -37.43 -6.76
C GLY A 79 42.46 -36.10 -7.54
N GLY A 80 43.47 -35.24 -7.41
CA GLY A 80 43.53 -33.90 -8.05
C GLY A 80 43.94 -33.93 -9.55
N PRO A 81 44.44 -32.82 -10.14
CA PRO A 81 45.23 -31.75 -9.48
C PRO A 81 44.74 -30.31 -9.69
N ASP A 82 45.30 -29.40 -8.88
CA ASP A 82 45.13 -27.95 -8.98
C ASP A 82 45.81 -27.32 -10.21
N VAL A 83 45.23 -26.23 -10.72
CA VAL A 83 45.85 -25.36 -11.73
C VAL A 83 46.01 -23.95 -11.13
N PRO A 84 47.23 -23.41 -11.00
CA PRO A 84 47.44 -22.11 -10.37
C PRO A 84 47.15 -20.96 -11.34
N VAL A 85 46.25 -20.04 -10.94
CA VAL A 85 46.09 -18.72 -11.56
C VAL A 85 46.85 -17.69 -10.72
N ALA A 86 47.58 -16.80 -11.38
CA ALA A 86 48.63 -16.00 -10.75
C ALA A 86 48.16 -14.66 -10.16
N GLY A 87 48.74 -14.30 -9.01
CA GLY A 87 49.23 -12.94 -8.76
C GLY A 87 48.24 -11.89 -8.23
N GLU A 88 47.76 -12.05 -6.99
CA GLU A 88 47.15 -10.92 -6.26
C GLU A 88 48.21 -9.87 -5.87
N ILE A 89 47.98 -8.62 -6.27
CA ILE A 89 48.74 -7.46 -5.76
C ILE A 89 48.21 -7.10 -4.38
N LYS A 90 49.02 -7.34 -3.34
CA LYS A 90 48.71 -6.93 -1.96
C LYS A 90 48.81 -5.42 -1.80
N ASN A 91 47.67 -4.72 -1.79
CA ASN A 91 47.59 -3.40 -1.19
C ASN A 91 47.30 -3.55 0.31
N GLU A 92 48.26 -3.16 1.15
CA GLU A 92 48.11 -3.11 2.60
C GLU A 92 47.23 -1.91 3.03
N THR A 93 45.92 -2.06 2.92
CA THR A 93 44.99 -1.25 3.71
C THR A 93 44.69 -1.96 5.03
N ALA A 94 44.84 -1.25 6.14
CA ALA A 94 44.53 -1.76 7.48
C ALA A 94 43.13 -2.43 7.52
N PRO A 95 42.96 -3.53 8.28
CA PRO A 95 41.70 -4.27 8.29
C PRO A 95 40.57 -3.37 8.79
N ARG A 96 39.61 -3.07 7.91
CA ARG A 96 38.33 -2.49 8.32
C ARG A 96 37.68 -3.46 9.31
N PRO A 97 37.08 -2.99 10.43
CA PRO A 97 36.35 -3.87 11.33
C PRO A 97 35.33 -4.71 10.54
N GLU A 98 35.36 -6.03 10.67
CA GLU A 98 34.40 -6.88 9.98
C GLU A 98 33.00 -6.57 10.48
N ARG A 99 32.14 -6.12 9.57
CA ARG A 99 30.76 -5.74 9.88
C ARG A 99 29.99 -6.94 10.42
N GLN A 100 29.53 -6.84 11.66
CA GLN A 100 28.71 -7.87 12.28
C GLN A 100 27.38 -8.04 11.53
N LYS A 101 27.17 -9.22 10.95
CA LYS A 101 25.99 -9.52 10.14
C LYS A 101 24.70 -9.41 10.97
N GLY A 102 23.78 -8.54 10.53
CA GLY A 102 22.47 -8.35 11.16
C GLY A 102 22.45 -7.35 12.32
N VAL A 103 23.57 -6.68 12.60
CA VAL A 103 23.64 -5.58 13.58
C VAL A 103 23.98 -4.29 12.84
N ALA A 104 23.27 -3.21 13.14
CA ALA A 104 23.54 -1.91 12.52
C ALA A 104 24.86 -1.36 13.06
N PRO A 105 25.76 -0.87 12.20
CA PRO A 105 27.07 -0.37 12.62
C PRO A 105 26.91 1.01 13.25
N ILE A 106 26.53 1.08 14.53
CA ILE A 106 26.37 2.33 15.30
C ILE A 106 27.66 2.62 16.06
N LYS A 107 28.14 3.87 15.98
CA LYS A 107 29.36 4.32 16.64
C LYS A 107 29.27 4.14 18.15
N LYS A 108 30.37 3.68 18.76
CA LYS A 108 30.44 3.25 20.16
C LYS A 108 29.94 4.28 21.17
N GLU A 109 30.15 5.57 20.93
CA GLU A 109 29.72 6.66 21.82
C GLU A 109 28.19 6.84 21.93
N TYR A 110 27.40 6.25 21.01
CA TYR A 110 25.94 6.25 21.07
C TYR A 110 25.34 4.94 21.60
N LEU A 111 26.16 3.90 21.77
CA LEU A 111 25.70 2.59 22.27
C LEU A 111 25.39 2.66 23.78
N ILE A 112 24.28 2.03 24.17
CA ILE A 112 23.91 1.88 25.58
C ILE A 112 24.45 0.53 26.05
N ASP A 113 25.22 0.52 27.14
CA ASP A 113 25.63 -0.72 27.79
C ASP A 113 24.43 -1.36 28.50
N VAL A 114 23.90 -2.41 27.87
CA VAL A 114 22.78 -3.22 28.38
C VAL A 114 23.25 -4.49 29.09
N SER A 115 24.56 -4.70 29.30
CA SER A 115 25.09 -5.93 29.91
C SER A 115 24.65 -6.15 31.37
N SER A 116 24.27 -5.06 32.06
CA SER A 116 23.73 -5.06 33.42
C SER A 116 22.19 -5.22 33.49
N LEU A 117 21.50 -5.03 32.37
CA LEU A 117 20.06 -5.22 32.24
C LEU A 117 19.78 -6.66 31.80
N GLN A 118 18.74 -7.31 32.34
CA GLN A 118 18.27 -8.61 31.83
C GLN A 118 17.51 -8.44 30.50
N TRP A 119 18.17 -7.82 29.52
CA TRP A 119 17.60 -7.55 28.22
C TRP A 119 17.59 -8.83 27.38
N THR A 120 16.42 -9.44 27.23
CA THR A 120 16.27 -10.50 26.24
C THR A 120 16.38 -9.89 24.85
N ASN A 121 17.38 -10.32 24.07
CA ASN A 121 17.42 -10.10 22.62
C ASN A 121 16.30 -10.94 21.97
N ALA A 122 15.06 -10.51 22.17
CA ALA A 122 13.90 -11.14 21.58
C ALA A 122 14.01 -11.01 20.06
N SER A 123 14.00 -12.15 19.38
CA SER A 123 14.24 -12.22 17.95
C SER A 123 13.07 -11.59 17.18
N TYR A 124 13.35 -10.48 16.50
CA TYR A 124 12.40 -9.76 15.66
C TYR A 124 11.98 -10.60 14.44
N ASP A 125 10.95 -11.42 14.60
CA ASP A 125 10.31 -12.12 13.50
C ASP A 125 9.51 -11.12 12.64
N ASP A 126 10.14 -10.59 11.59
CA ASP A 126 9.50 -9.77 10.55
C ASP A 126 8.55 -10.59 9.66
N ASP A 127 8.72 -11.92 9.60
CA ASP A 127 7.81 -12.81 8.87
C ASP A 127 6.52 -13.08 9.67
N ALA A 128 6.53 -12.93 11.00
CA ALA A 128 5.38 -13.16 11.86
C ALA A 128 4.12 -12.47 11.34
N ALA A 129 4.21 -11.20 10.91
CA ALA A 129 3.07 -10.41 10.45
C ALA A 129 2.48 -10.82 9.07
N GLU A 130 3.17 -11.71 8.36
CA GLU A 130 2.82 -12.14 6.99
C GLU A 130 2.67 -13.67 6.88
N ALA A 131 3.14 -14.41 7.89
CA ALA A 131 2.97 -15.85 8.05
C ALA A 131 1.73 -16.10 8.91
N GLY A 132 0.77 -16.85 8.36
CA GLY A 132 -0.30 -17.41 9.20
C GLY A 132 0.35 -18.29 10.27
N GLY A 133 0.19 -17.93 11.54
CA GLY A 133 1.05 -18.36 12.65
C GLY A 133 1.41 -19.85 12.63
N LYS A 134 2.72 -20.14 12.51
CA LYS A 134 3.28 -21.49 12.60
C LYS A 134 3.32 -21.94 14.06
N SER A 135 2.19 -22.42 14.56
CA SER A 135 2.09 -23.19 15.79
C SER A 135 1.34 -24.48 15.49
N GLU A 136 1.99 -25.39 14.76
CA GLU A 136 1.46 -26.74 14.55
C GLU A 136 1.57 -27.55 15.84
N VAL A 137 0.48 -27.55 16.61
CA VAL A 137 0.10 -28.74 17.38
C VAL A 137 -1.01 -29.40 16.57
N GLN A 138 -0.73 -30.59 16.02
CA GLN A 138 -1.76 -31.36 15.31
C GLN A 138 -2.88 -31.72 16.29
N PRO A 139 -4.13 -31.27 16.08
CA PRO A 139 -5.25 -31.75 16.88
C PRO A 139 -5.60 -33.17 16.43
N VAL A 140 -5.36 -34.15 17.30
CA VAL A 140 -5.86 -35.51 17.12
C VAL A 140 -7.37 -35.47 16.91
N ALA A 141 -7.87 -36.25 15.95
CA ALA A 141 -9.25 -36.17 15.47
C ALA A 141 -10.29 -36.61 16.52
N GLY A 142 -10.72 -35.67 17.37
CA GLY A 142 -11.86 -35.80 18.28
C GLY A 142 -13.07 -35.03 17.77
N ARG A 143 -14.22 -35.71 17.60
CA ARG A 143 -15.51 -35.06 17.30
C ARG A 143 -15.88 -34.12 18.45
N GLY A 144 -15.94 -32.81 18.20
CA GLY A 144 -16.44 -31.80 19.17
C GLY A 144 -15.55 -30.58 19.43
N GLY A 145 -14.44 -30.39 18.73
CA GLY A 145 -13.52 -29.26 18.96
C GLY A 145 -14.11 -27.88 18.62
N LYS A 146 -14.04 -26.92 19.57
CA LYS A 146 -14.31 -25.49 19.31
C LYS A 146 -13.36 -24.96 18.22
N LYS A 147 -13.88 -24.27 17.21
CA LYS A 147 -13.09 -23.62 16.13
C LYS A 147 -12.04 -22.68 16.73
N SER A 148 -10.75 -22.97 16.51
CA SER A 148 -9.66 -22.08 16.95
C SER A 148 -9.62 -20.82 16.07
N LYS A 149 -9.39 -19.66 16.70
CA LYS A 149 -9.47 -18.34 16.04
C LYS A 149 -8.20 -18.02 15.24
N GLN A 150 -7.99 -18.68 14.11
CA GLN A 150 -6.82 -18.41 13.25
C GLN A 150 -7.03 -17.14 12.39
N GLY A 151 -6.12 -16.17 12.54
CA GLY A 151 -6.07 -14.88 11.83
C GLY A 151 -5.53 -13.78 12.76
N GLN A 152 -4.44 -13.10 12.39
CA GLN A 152 -3.71 -12.23 13.34
C GLN A 152 -4.47 -10.95 13.74
N ASN A 153 -5.38 -10.46 12.89
CA ASN A 153 -6.25 -9.36 13.26
C ASN A 153 -7.39 -9.78 14.23
N LYS A 154 -7.61 -11.08 14.50
CA LYS A 154 -8.66 -11.58 15.44
C LYS A 154 -8.37 -11.29 16.91
N GLY A 155 -7.12 -10.98 17.25
CA GLY A 155 -6.70 -10.68 18.63
C GLY A 155 -6.64 -9.19 18.97
N ARG A 156 -6.72 -8.30 17.97
CA ARG A 156 -6.58 -6.85 18.16
C ARG A 156 -7.95 -6.20 18.30
N ASN A 157 -8.32 -5.82 19.52
CA ASN A 157 -9.46 -4.94 19.73
C ASN A 157 -9.02 -3.49 19.51
N PHE A 158 -9.65 -2.79 18.58
CA PHE A 158 -9.45 -1.36 18.38
C PHE A 158 -10.67 -0.67 18.96
N GLY A 159 -10.52 -0.04 20.13
CA GLY A 159 -11.58 0.78 20.70
C GLY A 159 -11.95 1.90 19.73
N SER A 160 -13.26 2.17 19.60
CA SER A 160 -13.78 3.25 18.76
C SER A 160 -14.18 4.44 19.63
N SER A 161 -13.54 5.58 19.45
CA SER A 161 -14.03 6.84 20.00
C SER A 161 -15.15 7.42 19.12
N ARG A 162 -16.18 7.93 19.77
CA ARG A 162 -17.30 8.68 19.19
C ARG A 162 -17.66 9.80 20.16
N ASP A 163 -18.32 10.84 19.66
CA ASP A 163 -18.95 11.85 20.51
C ASP A 163 -19.95 11.19 21.47
N ALA A 164 -20.06 11.70 22.69
CA ALA A 164 -21.02 11.24 23.70
C ALA A 164 -22.48 11.50 23.26
N ILE A 165 -22.71 12.54 22.46
CA ILE A 165 -23.99 12.85 21.83
C ILE A 165 -23.74 13.06 20.33
N ALA A 166 -24.48 12.37 19.47
CA ALA A 166 -24.36 12.52 18.03
C ALA A 166 -25.15 13.75 17.52
N LEU A 167 -24.47 14.73 16.94
CA LEU A 167 -25.10 15.86 16.23
C LEU A 167 -25.78 15.40 14.93
N CYS A 168 -27.02 15.84 14.73
CA CYS A 168 -27.82 15.57 13.53
C CYS A 168 -27.14 16.07 12.25
N ARG A 169 -27.25 15.29 11.17
CA ARG A 169 -26.64 15.61 9.85
C ARG A 169 -27.09 16.98 9.32
N THR A 170 -28.34 17.38 9.54
CA THR A 170 -28.87 18.67 9.10
C THR A 170 -28.31 19.87 9.89
N ARG A 171 -27.69 19.61 11.05
CA ARG A 171 -27.08 20.64 11.91
C ARG A 171 -25.56 20.66 11.82
N HIS A 172 -24.96 19.82 10.97
CA HIS A 172 -23.51 19.69 10.81
C HIS A 172 -22.83 20.99 10.34
N TRP A 173 -23.54 21.74 9.49
CA TRP A 173 -23.09 22.99 8.87
C TRP A 173 -23.98 24.21 9.14
N ALA A 174 -25.21 23.97 9.62
CA ALA A 174 -26.17 25.02 9.88
C ALA A 174 -25.67 25.96 10.99
N ASN A 175 -25.96 27.25 10.86
CA ASN A 175 -25.84 28.20 11.96
C ASN A 175 -26.90 27.91 13.05
N GLU A 176 -26.70 28.47 14.23
CA GLU A 176 -27.56 28.20 15.38
C GLU A 176 -29.04 28.51 15.10
N PHE A 177 -29.39 29.59 14.39
CA PHE A 177 -30.78 29.94 14.12
C PHE A 177 -31.30 29.54 12.72
N ASP A 178 -30.50 28.83 11.92
CA ASP A 178 -30.96 28.28 10.63
C ASP A 178 -32.09 27.24 10.85
N PRO A 179 -33.11 27.19 9.96
CA PRO A 179 -34.29 26.34 10.15
C PRO A 179 -33.96 24.84 10.12
N VAL A 180 -34.47 24.10 11.12
CA VAL A 180 -34.19 22.67 11.30
C VAL A 180 -35.08 21.79 10.42
N ASN A 181 -34.73 21.67 9.14
CA ASN A 181 -35.42 20.82 8.18
C ASN A 181 -34.99 19.33 8.29
N CYS A 182 -35.23 18.69 9.44
CA CYS A 182 -34.88 17.29 9.67
C CYS A 182 -35.96 16.33 9.14
N PRO A 183 -35.64 15.36 8.24
CA PRO A 183 -36.61 14.38 7.72
C PRO A 183 -37.27 13.50 8.79
N TYR A 184 -36.66 13.40 9.98
CA TYR A 184 -37.16 12.63 11.11
C TYR A 184 -37.94 13.47 12.13
N GLY A 185 -37.90 14.81 12.01
CA GLY A 185 -38.51 15.74 12.97
C GLY A 185 -38.19 15.40 14.42
N ASP A 186 -39.20 15.47 15.29
CA ASP A 186 -39.11 15.16 16.73
C ASP A 186 -38.78 13.68 17.03
N LYS A 187 -38.83 12.79 16.03
CA LYS A 187 -38.44 11.37 16.17
C LYS A 187 -36.94 11.14 15.91
N CYS A 188 -36.17 12.19 15.60
CA CYS A 188 -34.73 12.07 15.42
C CYS A 188 -34.05 11.63 16.73
N ARG A 189 -33.12 10.68 16.64
CA ARG A 189 -32.31 10.21 17.79
C ARG A 189 -31.00 11.00 17.96
N MET A 190 -30.79 12.02 17.13
CA MET A 190 -29.59 12.86 17.12
C MET A 190 -29.94 14.24 17.66
N GLU A 191 -28.95 14.89 18.27
CA GLU A 191 -29.11 16.22 18.85
C GLU A 191 -29.22 17.29 17.75
N HIS A 192 -30.06 18.30 17.98
CA HIS A 192 -30.22 19.45 17.08
C HIS A 192 -29.70 20.76 17.69
N ASP A 193 -29.60 20.84 19.02
CA ASP A 193 -28.99 21.96 19.73
C ASP A 193 -27.45 21.91 19.61
N ILE A 194 -26.89 22.91 18.93
CA ILE A 194 -25.45 23.03 18.66
C ILE A 194 -24.69 23.38 19.95
N ARG A 195 -25.23 24.25 20.82
CA ARG A 195 -24.55 24.63 22.08
C ARG A 195 -24.49 23.44 23.03
N LYS A 196 -25.58 22.69 23.16
CA LYS A 196 -25.61 21.45 23.95
C LYS A 196 -24.65 20.40 23.39
N TYR A 197 -24.64 20.18 22.07
CA TYR A 197 -23.66 19.27 21.46
C TYR A 197 -22.21 19.69 21.72
N LEU A 198 -21.86 20.97 21.53
CA LEU A 198 -20.50 21.46 21.74
C LEU A 198 -20.03 21.38 23.21
N LYS A 199 -20.97 21.49 24.16
CA LYS A 199 -20.68 21.47 25.60
C LYS A 199 -20.69 20.07 26.23
N GLU A 200 -21.62 19.21 25.82
CA GLU A 200 -21.94 17.95 26.51
C GLU A 200 -21.78 16.71 25.60
N GLY A 201 -21.79 16.89 24.28
CA GLY A 201 -21.67 15.80 23.30
C GLY A 201 -20.27 15.58 22.77
N LYS A 202 -19.65 16.67 22.33
CA LYS A 202 -18.35 16.68 21.68
C LYS A 202 -17.22 16.76 22.72
N ARG A 203 -16.07 16.16 22.42
CA ARG A 203 -14.83 16.39 23.19
C ARG A 203 -14.31 17.81 22.97
N GLU A 204 -13.67 18.36 24.01
CA GLU A 204 -13.01 19.67 24.00
C GLU A 204 -12.16 19.92 22.75
N ASP A 205 -12.09 21.18 22.31
CA ASP A 205 -11.31 21.58 21.14
C ASP A 205 -9.80 21.48 21.39
N MET A 206 -9.09 20.97 20.39
CA MET A 206 -7.65 20.78 20.43
C MET A 206 -6.90 22.10 20.34
N GLN A 207 -5.85 22.22 21.17
CA GLN A 207 -4.91 23.34 21.15
C GLN A 207 -3.71 23.08 20.23
N THR A 208 -3.56 21.85 19.70
CA THR A 208 -2.53 21.53 18.69
C THR A 208 -2.77 22.32 17.40
N PHE A 209 -1.72 22.52 16.61
CA PHE A 209 -1.73 23.45 15.46
C PHE A 209 -2.12 24.89 15.85
N ASN A 210 -1.65 25.36 17.01
CA ASN A 210 -1.94 26.68 17.56
C ASN A 210 -3.47 26.97 17.69
N GLY A 211 -4.24 25.93 18.03
CA GLY A 211 -5.70 25.99 18.14
C GLY A 211 -6.44 26.11 16.81
N LYS A 212 -5.77 25.97 15.66
CA LYS A 212 -6.37 26.14 14.32
C LYS A 212 -6.62 24.81 13.60
N CYS A 213 -7.76 24.70 12.92
CA CYS A 213 -8.08 23.54 12.09
C CYS A 213 -7.20 23.49 10.83
N PRO A 214 -6.34 22.46 10.63
CA PRO A 214 -5.47 22.39 9.45
C PRO A 214 -6.21 22.37 8.11
N ILE A 215 -7.44 21.79 8.10
CA ILE A 215 -8.31 21.77 6.92
C ILE A 215 -8.81 23.18 6.60
N PHE A 216 -9.23 23.93 7.62
CA PHE A 216 -9.73 25.30 7.45
C PHE A 216 -8.62 26.27 7.04
N GLU A 217 -7.42 26.17 7.63
CA GLU A 217 -6.25 26.96 7.22
C GLU A 217 -5.93 26.78 5.73
N THR A 218 -6.03 25.54 5.22
CA THR A 218 -5.63 25.20 3.85
C THR A 218 -6.73 25.49 2.81
N LYS A 219 -8.01 25.35 3.17
CA LYS A 219 -9.14 25.35 2.22
C LYS A 219 -10.21 26.42 2.49
N GLY A 220 -10.15 27.14 3.60
CA GLY A 220 -11.15 28.14 3.99
C GLY A 220 -12.53 27.59 4.40
N LYS A 221 -12.66 26.24 4.44
CA LYS A 221 -13.88 25.50 4.75
C LYS A 221 -13.48 24.12 5.32
N CYS A 222 -13.97 23.76 6.52
CA CYS A 222 -13.67 22.46 7.15
C CYS A 222 -14.82 21.48 6.96
N LYS A 223 -14.59 20.33 6.30
CA LYS A 223 -15.65 19.37 5.94
C LYS A 223 -16.47 18.84 7.14
N ASP A 224 -15.88 18.91 8.33
CA ASP A 224 -16.42 18.39 9.57
C ASP A 224 -17.21 19.41 10.39
N GLY A 225 -17.30 20.67 9.96
CA GLY A 225 -18.18 21.70 10.55
C GLY A 225 -18.11 21.74 12.09
N TRP A 226 -19.26 21.71 12.77
CA TRP A 226 -19.31 21.71 14.23
C TRP A 226 -18.68 20.46 14.90
N LYS A 227 -18.53 19.35 14.16
CA LYS A 227 -17.91 18.10 14.65
C LYS A 227 -16.37 18.17 14.63
N CYS A 228 -15.80 19.11 13.88
CA CYS A 228 -14.35 19.32 13.82
C CYS A 228 -13.76 19.53 15.23
N ARG A 229 -12.70 18.81 15.61
CA ARG A 229 -12.00 18.95 16.90
C ARG A 229 -11.25 20.30 17.07
N TRP A 230 -11.37 21.21 16.11
CA TRP A 230 -10.88 22.60 16.15
C TRP A 230 -11.99 23.61 15.74
N ALA A 231 -13.27 23.30 16.00
CA ALA A 231 -14.40 24.09 15.50
C ALA A 231 -14.36 25.57 15.92
N SER A 232 -13.83 25.89 17.09
CA SER A 232 -13.60 27.25 17.59
C SER A 232 -12.71 28.10 16.67
N SER A 233 -11.81 27.49 15.90
CA SER A 233 -10.98 28.21 14.91
C SER A 233 -11.74 28.69 13.67
N HIS A 234 -12.93 28.14 13.43
CA HIS A 234 -13.78 28.47 12.29
C HIS A 234 -15.26 28.56 12.67
N SER A 235 -15.52 29.09 13.85
CA SER A 235 -16.83 29.53 14.30
C SER A 235 -16.69 30.84 15.09
N LYS A 236 -17.76 31.61 15.14
CA LYS A 236 -17.82 32.86 15.89
C LYS A 236 -19.22 33.05 16.47
N GLU A 237 -19.31 33.75 17.58
CA GLU A 237 -20.58 34.26 18.08
C GLU A 237 -20.81 35.66 17.48
N ILE A 238 -21.99 35.90 16.92
CA ILE A 238 -22.40 37.23 16.43
C ILE A 238 -23.62 37.72 17.20
N ASP A 239 -23.63 39.02 17.52
CA ASP A 239 -24.82 39.70 18.05
C ASP A 239 -25.71 40.10 16.84
N ARG A 240 -26.95 39.60 16.79
CA ARG A 240 -27.93 39.98 15.76
C ARG A 240 -28.69 41.26 16.15
N GLU A 241 -29.32 41.90 15.16
CA GLU A 241 -30.11 43.12 15.31
C GLU A 241 -31.29 43.00 16.30
N ASP A 242 -31.76 41.77 16.54
CA ASP A 242 -32.80 41.45 17.53
C ASP A 242 -32.26 41.24 18.96
N GLY A 243 -30.97 41.49 19.19
CA GLY A 243 -30.29 41.35 20.48
C GLY A 243 -29.94 39.91 20.86
N ARG A 244 -30.19 38.91 19.99
CA ARG A 244 -29.81 37.51 20.25
C ARG A 244 -28.38 37.25 19.79
N LYS A 245 -27.67 36.42 20.55
CA LYS A 245 -26.36 35.89 20.18
C LYS A 245 -26.50 34.59 19.42
N GLU A 246 -25.86 34.50 18.26
CA GLU A 246 -25.90 33.32 17.40
C GLU A 246 -24.49 32.76 17.19
N LEU A 247 -24.31 31.45 17.37
CA LEU A 247 -23.15 30.74 16.86
C LEU A 247 -23.27 30.50 15.34
N VAL A 248 -22.32 31.06 14.59
CA VAL A 248 -22.22 30.89 13.14
C VAL A 248 -20.89 30.25 12.75
N GLN A 249 -20.89 29.46 11.68
CA GLN A 249 -19.63 28.97 11.10
C GLN A 249 -18.94 30.09 10.31
N ALA A 250 -17.60 30.08 10.35
CA ALA A 250 -16.79 30.97 9.55
C ALA A 250 -16.50 30.34 8.17
N HIS A 251 -16.49 31.18 7.14
CA HIS A 251 -16.00 30.87 5.81
C HIS A 251 -15.04 31.98 5.39
N SER A 252 -13.93 31.63 4.72
CA SER A 252 -13.01 32.63 4.20
C SER A 252 -13.60 33.35 2.98
N GLU A 253 -13.49 34.68 2.93
CA GLU A 253 -13.84 35.46 1.75
C GLU A 253 -12.93 35.05 0.58
N GLY A 254 -13.51 34.39 -0.43
CA GLY A 254 -12.77 33.79 -1.55
C GLY A 254 -13.45 32.57 -2.16
N SER A 255 -14.29 31.85 -1.41
CA SER A 255 -15.22 30.88 -2.00
C SER A 255 -16.35 31.63 -2.70
N ASN A 256 -16.30 31.73 -4.04
CA ASN A 256 -17.32 32.42 -4.83
C ASN A 256 -18.72 31.95 -4.45
N GLY A 257 -19.60 32.92 -4.18
CA GLY A 257 -20.85 32.65 -3.49
C GLY A 257 -21.84 31.84 -4.32
N ASN A 258 -22.43 30.85 -3.68
CA ASN A 258 -23.80 30.47 -3.98
C ASN A 258 -24.62 30.61 -2.68
N GLN A 259 -25.21 31.79 -2.47
CA GLN A 259 -26.22 32.02 -1.42
C GLN A 259 -27.58 31.42 -1.83
N GLY A 260 -27.55 30.23 -2.44
CA GLY A 260 -28.71 29.39 -2.67
C GLY A 260 -29.11 28.68 -1.37
N ALA A 261 -30.39 28.30 -1.28
CA ALA A 261 -30.93 27.58 -0.12
C ALA A 261 -30.10 26.33 0.23
N PRO A 262 -30.07 25.90 1.50
CA PRO A 262 -29.39 24.67 1.90
C PRO A 262 -30.10 23.47 1.25
N ASP A 263 -29.56 23.01 0.12
CA ASP A 263 -30.14 21.91 -0.63
C ASP A 263 -30.12 20.65 0.24
N GLN A 264 -31.26 19.98 0.32
CA GLN A 264 -31.49 18.99 1.35
C GLN A 264 -30.69 17.72 1.04
N ALA A 265 -29.76 17.41 1.93
CA ALA A 265 -28.76 16.36 1.79
C ALA A 265 -27.76 16.61 0.65
N ALA A 266 -26.66 17.31 0.99
CA ALA A 266 -25.39 17.08 0.30
C ALA A 266 -25.16 15.56 0.17
N ASP A 267 -24.97 15.07 -1.05
CA ASP A 267 -24.75 13.66 -1.32
C ASP A 267 -23.48 13.16 -0.58
N GLU A 268 -23.41 11.86 -0.23
CA GLU A 268 -22.15 11.31 0.33
C GLU A 268 -20.95 11.46 -0.65
N ASP A 269 -21.22 11.86 -1.90
CA ASP A 269 -20.26 12.03 -2.97
C ASP A 269 -19.51 13.38 -2.92
N GLU A 270 -20.03 14.40 -2.21
CA GLU A 270 -19.28 15.64 -1.88
C GLU A 270 -18.49 15.55 -0.55
N GLN A 271 -18.62 14.44 0.21
CA GLN A 271 -17.94 14.29 1.51
C GLN A 271 -16.49 13.79 1.41
N ASP A 272 -16.06 13.35 0.22
CA ASP A 272 -14.66 13.02 -0.02
C ASP A 272 -13.82 14.30 -0.16
N GLY A 273 -12.69 14.36 0.57
CA GLY A 273 -11.97 15.61 0.84
C GLY A 273 -11.53 16.37 -0.41
N ALA A 274 -11.49 17.70 -0.35
CA ALA A 274 -11.13 18.55 -1.47
C ALA A 274 -9.76 18.19 -2.07
N GLY A 275 -9.73 17.80 -3.35
CA GLY A 275 -8.53 17.30 -4.04
C GLY A 275 -8.40 15.77 -4.05
N VAL A 276 -9.35 15.01 -3.47
CA VAL A 276 -9.42 13.55 -3.61
C VAL A 276 -10.16 13.17 -4.88
N VAL A 277 -9.62 12.20 -5.62
CA VAL A 277 -10.15 11.70 -6.89
C VAL A 277 -10.32 10.18 -6.89
N ASN A 278 -10.89 9.63 -7.97
CA ASN A 278 -11.38 8.24 -8.06
C ASN A 278 -12.44 7.94 -6.98
N VAL A 279 -13.30 8.94 -6.72
CA VAL A 279 -14.49 8.85 -5.87
C VAL A 279 -15.64 8.28 -6.70
N LEU A 280 -16.30 7.24 -6.18
CA LEU A 280 -17.47 6.63 -6.83
C LEU A 280 -18.75 7.33 -6.39
N SER A 281 -19.73 7.45 -7.28
CA SER A 281 -21.07 7.90 -6.89
C SER A 281 -21.79 6.87 -6.01
N ASN A 282 -22.80 7.32 -5.26
CA ASN A 282 -23.68 6.43 -4.53
C ASN A 282 -24.47 5.48 -5.43
N ALA A 283 -24.84 5.92 -6.64
CA ALA A 283 -25.48 5.08 -7.64
C ALA A 283 -24.57 3.92 -8.11
N ASP A 284 -23.29 4.19 -8.34
CA ASP A 284 -22.31 3.17 -8.75
C ASP A 284 -22.03 2.18 -7.63
N LYS A 285 -21.82 2.67 -6.40
CA LYS A 285 -21.67 1.85 -5.19
C LYS A 285 -22.86 0.90 -5.02
N ILE A 286 -24.09 1.36 -5.26
CA ILE A 286 -25.31 0.54 -5.20
C ILE A 286 -25.37 -0.48 -6.33
N THR A 287 -24.98 -0.09 -7.55
CA THR A 287 -25.01 -0.96 -8.76
C THR A 287 -24.01 -2.12 -8.64
N LEU A 288 -22.79 -1.83 -8.16
CA LEU A 288 -21.78 -2.84 -7.84
C LEU A 288 -22.25 -3.80 -6.73
N ARG A 289 -22.81 -3.29 -5.62
CA ARG A 289 -23.35 -4.14 -4.54
C ARG A 289 -24.49 -5.05 -4.99
N LYS A 290 -25.33 -4.58 -5.93
CA LYS A 290 -26.38 -5.38 -6.57
C LYS A 290 -25.83 -6.38 -7.60
N LYS A 291 -24.52 -6.37 -7.87
CA LYS A 291 -23.84 -7.16 -8.92
C LYS A 291 -24.44 -6.95 -10.32
N LYS A 292 -24.93 -5.73 -10.58
CA LYS A 292 -25.59 -5.33 -11.83
C LYS A 292 -24.72 -4.48 -12.74
N TRP A 293 -23.45 -4.26 -12.39
CA TRP A 293 -22.53 -3.49 -13.23
C TRP A 293 -22.27 -4.23 -14.54
N PRO A 294 -22.53 -3.61 -15.72
CA PRO A 294 -22.32 -4.26 -17.00
C PRO A 294 -20.83 -4.34 -17.32
N THR A 295 -20.37 -5.50 -17.80
CA THR A 295 -18.99 -5.71 -18.26
C THR A 295 -18.98 -6.29 -19.67
N PRO A 296 -19.49 -5.55 -20.68
CA PRO A 296 -19.70 -6.07 -22.03
C PRO A 296 -18.40 -6.49 -22.72
N LYS A 297 -17.30 -5.73 -22.55
CA LYS A 297 -16.01 -6.08 -23.18
C LYS A 297 -15.44 -7.35 -22.55
N SER A 298 -15.52 -7.47 -21.22
CA SER A 298 -15.14 -8.70 -20.50
C SER A 298 -15.99 -9.89 -20.93
N GLU A 299 -17.30 -9.72 -21.10
CA GLU A 299 -18.20 -10.82 -21.45
C GLU A 299 -17.95 -11.35 -22.85
N THR A 300 -17.74 -10.47 -23.84
CA THR A 300 -17.34 -10.86 -25.19
C THR A 300 -15.97 -11.55 -25.19
N TYR A 301 -14.96 -10.94 -24.55
CA TYR A 301 -13.62 -11.52 -24.49
C TYR A 301 -13.57 -12.86 -23.73
N LEU A 302 -14.33 -13.02 -22.65
CA LEU A 302 -14.37 -14.27 -21.88
C LEU A 302 -15.11 -15.39 -22.62
N LYS A 303 -16.15 -15.08 -23.39
CA LYS A 303 -16.79 -16.06 -24.29
C LYS A 303 -15.79 -16.57 -25.33
N TRP A 304 -15.05 -15.66 -25.96
CA TRP A 304 -13.99 -16.01 -26.92
C TRP A 304 -12.84 -16.79 -26.26
N LEU A 305 -12.37 -16.37 -25.08
CA LEU A 305 -11.29 -17.06 -24.36
C LEU A 305 -11.69 -18.50 -23.99
N ASN A 306 -12.98 -18.72 -23.68
CA ASN A 306 -13.53 -20.05 -23.42
C ASN A 306 -13.78 -20.84 -24.72
N SER A 307 -14.16 -20.22 -25.85
CA SER A 307 -14.31 -20.99 -27.11
C SER A 307 -12.97 -21.47 -27.68
N GLN A 308 -11.87 -20.78 -27.39
CA GLN A 308 -10.50 -21.24 -27.67
C GLN A 308 -10.01 -22.37 -26.73
N LEU A 309 -10.74 -22.67 -25.65
CA LEU A 309 -10.36 -23.61 -24.59
C LEU A 309 -11.56 -24.50 -24.26
N GLY A 310 -11.67 -25.68 -24.89
CA GLY A 310 -12.73 -26.64 -24.58
C GLY A 310 -12.84 -26.89 -23.07
N GLU A 311 -14.03 -27.24 -22.56
CA GLU A 311 -14.38 -27.11 -21.13
C GLU A 311 -13.38 -27.77 -20.15
N ASP A 312 -12.70 -28.84 -20.57
CA ASP A 312 -11.66 -29.55 -19.80
C ASP A 312 -10.22 -29.00 -19.95
N GLY A 313 -10.03 -27.88 -20.66
CA GLY A 313 -8.73 -27.26 -20.93
C GLY A 313 -7.93 -27.86 -22.09
N ASN A 314 -8.52 -28.79 -22.86
CA ASN A 314 -7.95 -29.33 -24.10
C ASN A 314 -8.44 -28.55 -25.35
N LYS A 315 -7.62 -28.55 -26.41
CA LYS A 315 -7.96 -27.94 -27.70
C LYS A 315 -9.19 -28.64 -28.32
N ILE A 316 -10.24 -27.88 -28.61
CA ILE A 316 -11.21 -28.26 -29.65
C ILE A 316 -10.57 -27.86 -30.99
N ARG A 317 -10.24 -28.86 -31.83
CA ARG A 317 -9.84 -28.64 -33.23
C ARG A 317 -11.07 -28.83 -34.10
N GLU A 318 -11.86 -27.78 -34.25
CA GLU A 318 -12.69 -27.49 -35.43
C GLU A 318 -13.22 -26.04 -35.29
N ASP A 319 -13.56 -25.40 -36.42
CA ASP A 319 -14.20 -24.07 -36.53
C ASP A 319 -13.39 -22.83 -36.05
N GLN A 320 -12.14 -22.73 -36.55
CA GLN A 320 -11.29 -21.54 -36.41
C GLN A 320 -11.69 -20.35 -37.30
N GLU A 321 -12.62 -20.50 -38.23
CA GLU A 321 -13.00 -19.45 -39.19
C GLU A 321 -14.29 -18.72 -38.79
N GLU A 322 -15.37 -19.44 -38.43
CA GLU A 322 -16.65 -18.82 -38.06
C GLU A 322 -16.56 -17.95 -36.79
N ASN A 323 -15.77 -18.36 -35.79
CA ASN A 323 -15.56 -17.59 -34.56
C ASN A 323 -14.85 -16.24 -34.78
N ARG A 324 -14.18 -16.01 -35.92
CA ARG A 324 -13.58 -14.70 -36.26
C ARG A 324 -14.58 -13.73 -36.89
N ALA A 325 -15.73 -14.20 -37.34
CA ALA A 325 -16.71 -13.39 -38.08
C ALA A 325 -17.61 -12.51 -37.18
N MET A 326 -17.57 -12.65 -35.85
CA MET A 326 -18.19 -11.70 -34.91
C MET A 326 -17.36 -10.41 -34.79
N TYR A 327 -17.27 -9.66 -35.89
CA TYR A 327 -16.58 -8.37 -35.95
C TYR A 327 -17.31 -7.34 -35.08
N THR A 328 -16.79 -7.17 -33.87
CA THR A 328 -17.00 -5.99 -33.03
C THR A 328 -15.75 -5.13 -33.18
N GLU A 329 -15.85 -3.79 -33.04
CA GLU A 329 -14.67 -2.91 -33.18
C GLU A 329 -13.46 -3.45 -32.39
N PRO A 330 -12.25 -3.48 -33.00
CA PRO A 330 -11.08 -4.02 -32.34
C PRO A 330 -10.80 -3.20 -31.06
N PRO A 331 -10.75 -3.84 -29.88
CA PRO A 331 -10.41 -3.14 -28.65
C PRO A 331 -9.01 -2.53 -28.74
N LEU A 332 -8.82 -1.33 -28.19
CA LEU A 332 -7.54 -0.62 -28.15
C LEU A 332 -6.40 -1.57 -27.78
N ARG A 333 -5.51 -1.80 -28.74
CA ARG A 333 -4.42 -2.77 -28.62
C ARG A 333 -3.30 -2.22 -27.73
N PRO A 334 -2.41 -3.08 -27.19
CA PRO A 334 -1.29 -2.64 -26.34
C PRO A 334 -0.44 -1.50 -26.92
N SER A 335 -0.27 -1.44 -28.25
CA SER A 335 0.49 -0.40 -28.95
C SER A 335 -0.25 0.94 -29.09
N GLU A 336 -1.58 0.94 -28.95
CA GLU A 336 -2.46 2.10 -29.09
C GLU A 336 -2.78 2.76 -27.74
N LYS A 337 -2.43 2.10 -26.63
CA LYS A 337 -2.61 2.60 -25.26
C LYS A 337 -1.77 3.84 -24.98
N ARG A 338 -2.14 4.59 -23.95
CA ARG A 338 -1.39 5.77 -23.51
C ARG A 338 0.03 5.38 -23.09
N ARG A 339 1.04 6.00 -23.71
CA ARG A 339 2.46 5.78 -23.38
C ARG A 339 2.75 6.25 -21.94
N ILE A 340 3.53 5.45 -21.21
CA ILE A 340 4.06 5.77 -19.88
C ILE A 340 5.59 5.77 -19.91
N TYR A 341 6.22 6.44 -18.96
CA TYR A 341 7.68 6.53 -18.85
C TYR A 341 8.23 5.90 -17.57
N TYR A 342 9.40 5.27 -17.67
CA TYR A 342 10.25 4.98 -16.51
C TYR A 342 11.71 5.29 -16.88
N GLY A 343 12.34 6.13 -16.06
CA GLY A 343 13.76 6.46 -16.08
C GLY A 343 14.36 6.53 -14.67
N PRO A 344 15.69 6.68 -14.54
CA PRO A 344 16.37 6.84 -13.25
C PRO A 344 15.81 7.97 -12.38
N GLU A 345 15.33 9.06 -13.01
CA GLU A 345 14.69 10.20 -12.37
C GLU A 345 13.25 9.94 -11.89
N THR A 346 12.71 8.73 -12.11
CA THR A 346 11.33 8.35 -11.77
C THR A 346 11.21 7.30 -10.64
N PRO A 347 11.73 7.56 -9.43
CA PRO A 347 11.65 6.61 -8.33
C PRO A 347 10.19 6.28 -7.97
N VAL A 348 9.91 4.98 -7.85
CA VAL A 348 8.55 4.44 -7.71
C VAL A 348 8.28 4.10 -6.25
N LEU A 349 7.23 4.64 -5.64
CA LEU A 349 6.74 4.19 -4.34
C LEU A 349 5.97 2.87 -4.51
N ALA A 350 6.38 1.83 -3.80
CA ALA A 350 5.73 0.52 -3.89
C ALA A 350 4.27 0.51 -3.38
N PRO A 351 3.44 -0.42 -3.87
CA PRO A 351 2.17 -0.76 -3.22
C PRO A 351 2.46 -1.41 -1.86
N LEU A 352 2.00 -0.78 -0.77
CA LEU A 352 2.33 -1.14 0.61
C LEU A 352 1.06 -1.42 1.42
N THR A 353 0.66 -2.69 1.54
CA THR A 353 -0.56 -3.06 2.30
C THR A 353 -0.52 -2.53 3.74
N THR A 354 -1.63 -1.92 4.18
CA THR A 354 -1.85 -1.18 5.45
C THR A 354 -1.18 0.19 5.54
N GLN A 355 -0.13 0.49 4.75
CA GLN A 355 0.70 1.70 4.93
C GLN A 355 0.72 2.64 3.73
N GLY A 356 0.43 2.15 2.52
CA GLY A 356 0.35 2.90 1.25
C GLY A 356 -0.94 3.71 1.10
N ASN A 357 -1.48 4.17 2.22
CA ASN A 357 -2.66 5.01 2.27
C ASN A 357 -2.37 6.38 1.63
N LEU A 358 -3.42 7.06 1.16
CA LEU A 358 -3.32 8.33 0.44
C LEU A 358 -2.49 9.39 1.21
N PRO A 359 -2.65 9.59 2.53
CA PRO A 359 -1.82 10.52 3.30
C PRO A 359 -0.32 10.24 3.24
N PHE A 360 0.09 8.96 3.30
CA PHE A 360 1.48 8.54 3.16
C PHE A 360 2.01 8.75 1.73
N ARG A 361 1.24 8.36 0.71
CA ARG A 361 1.66 8.54 -0.69
C ARG A 361 1.81 10.02 -1.05
N ARG A 362 0.92 10.89 -0.55
CA ARG A 362 1.04 12.35 -0.72
C ARG A 362 2.31 12.91 -0.08
N LEU A 363 2.67 12.45 1.12
CA LEU A 363 3.96 12.80 1.75
C LEU A 363 5.15 12.39 0.86
N CYS A 364 5.21 11.13 0.42
CA CYS A 364 6.28 10.67 -0.48
C CYS A 364 6.31 11.42 -1.82
N THR A 365 5.15 11.79 -2.37
CA THR A 365 5.04 12.56 -3.63
C THR A 365 5.61 13.97 -3.46
N GLY A 366 5.32 14.64 -2.34
CA GLY A 366 5.92 15.93 -1.99
C GLY A 366 7.44 15.86 -1.82
N LEU A 367 7.95 14.72 -1.36
CA LEU A 367 9.38 14.45 -1.20
C LEU A 367 10.09 13.99 -2.49
N GLY A 368 9.36 13.75 -3.59
CA GLY A 368 9.94 13.45 -4.89
C GLY A 368 9.62 12.09 -5.50
N ALA A 369 8.71 11.29 -4.91
CA ALA A 369 8.21 10.08 -5.58
C ALA A 369 7.48 10.45 -6.87
N GLN A 370 7.86 9.82 -7.98
CA GLN A 370 7.35 10.15 -9.32
C GLN A 370 6.26 9.19 -9.82
N VAL A 371 6.19 8.00 -9.24
CA VAL A 371 5.13 7.02 -9.50
C VAL A 371 4.65 6.47 -8.17
N THR A 372 3.34 6.45 -7.94
CA THR A 372 2.72 5.91 -6.72
C THR A 372 1.72 4.82 -7.08
N TRP A 373 1.59 3.82 -6.20
CA TRP A 373 0.61 2.75 -6.36
C TRP A 373 -0.37 2.75 -5.19
N SER A 374 -1.63 2.42 -5.47
CA SER A 374 -2.60 2.04 -4.44
C SER A 374 -2.06 0.91 -3.54
N GLU A 375 -2.67 0.73 -2.38
CA GLU A 375 -2.57 -0.57 -1.71
C GLU A 375 -3.14 -1.68 -2.62
N MET A 376 -2.74 -2.93 -2.36
CA MET A 376 -3.22 -4.10 -3.13
C MET A 376 -4.73 -4.28 -2.95
N ALA A 377 -5.52 -3.91 -3.96
CA ALA A 377 -6.96 -4.03 -3.95
C ALA A 377 -7.42 -5.41 -4.44
N MET A 378 -8.26 -6.08 -3.68
CA MET A 378 -8.82 -7.39 -4.03
C MET A 378 -9.95 -7.21 -5.05
N GLY A 379 -9.86 -7.87 -6.21
CA GLY A 379 -10.81 -7.67 -7.30
C GLY A 379 -12.27 -8.01 -6.94
N LEU A 380 -12.50 -9.06 -6.14
CA LEU A 380 -13.86 -9.47 -5.79
C LEU A 380 -14.56 -8.46 -4.83
N PRO A 381 -13.94 -7.94 -3.77
CA PRO A 381 -14.48 -6.81 -3.01
C PRO A 381 -14.73 -5.53 -3.83
N LEU A 382 -13.85 -5.19 -4.81
CA LEU A 382 -14.11 -4.08 -5.74
C LEU A 382 -15.41 -4.31 -6.53
N LEU A 383 -15.56 -5.47 -7.18
CA LEU A 383 -16.77 -5.84 -7.93
C LEU A 383 -18.04 -5.87 -7.06
N ASN A 384 -17.91 -6.10 -5.74
CA ASN A 384 -19.03 -6.07 -4.78
C ASN A 384 -19.34 -4.65 -4.22
N GLY A 385 -18.64 -3.59 -4.64
CA GLY A 385 -18.90 -2.22 -4.18
C GLY A 385 -18.60 -1.99 -2.68
N GLU A 386 -17.59 -2.67 -2.15
CA GLU A 386 -17.23 -2.60 -0.72
C GLU A 386 -16.49 -1.30 -0.38
N LYS A 387 -17.05 -0.48 0.53
CA LYS A 387 -16.51 0.86 0.88
C LYS A 387 -15.01 0.82 1.25
N GLY A 388 -14.56 -0.23 1.95
CA GLY A 388 -13.16 -0.36 2.38
C GLY A 388 -12.18 -0.65 1.25
N GLU A 389 -12.60 -1.34 0.19
CA GLU A 389 -11.72 -1.64 -0.96
C GLU A 389 -11.63 -0.44 -1.90
N TRP A 390 -12.76 0.23 -2.14
CA TRP A 390 -12.82 1.46 -2.94
C TRP A 390 -12.12 2.65 -2.26
N ALA A 391 -11.84 2.58 -0.96
CA ALA A 391 -10.98 3.56 -0.28
C ALA A 391 -9.49 3.42 -0.65
N LEU A 392 -9.05 2.27 -1.18
CA LEU A 392 -7.64 2.02 -1.54
C LEU A 392 -7.26 2.67 -2.88
N VAL A 393 -8.22 2.74 -3.81
CA VAL A 393 -8.03 3.27 -5.17
C VAL A 393 -8.17 4.78 -5.30
N LYS A 394 -8.56 5.45 -4.20
CA LYS A 394 -8.59 6.92 -4.11
C LYS A 394 -7.18 7.50 -4.19
N ALA A 395 -7.05 8.60 -4.90
CA ALA A 395 -5.80 9.36 -5.03
C ALA A 395 -6.01 10.84 -4.67
N HIS A 396 -4.91 11.56 -4.47
CA HIS A 396 -4.93 13.02 -4.32
C HIS A 396 -4.50 13.70 -5.64
N GLU A 397 -4.97 14.93 -5.89
CA GLU A 397 -4.60 15.75 -7.06
C GLU A 397 -3.08 15.90 -7.25
N SER A 398 -2.31 15.90 -6.16
CA SER A 398 -0.84 15.89 -6.20
C SER A 398 -0.22 14.63 -6.82
N GLU A 399 -0.97 13.54 -6.95
CA GLU A 399 -0.56 12.31 -7.63
C GLU A 399 -0.99 12.29 -9.11
N LEU A 400 -1.69 13.33 -9.58
CA LEU A 400 -2.18 13.46 -10.97
C LEU A 400 -1.28 14.31 -11.86
N VAL A 401 -0.30 15.01 -11.30
CA VAL A 401 0.68 15.78 -12.08
C VAL A 401 1.63 14.85 -12.84
N PRO A 402 2.30 15.32 -13.90
CA PRO A 402 3.29 14.52 -14.61
C PRO A 402 4.45 14.02 -13.74
N PRO A 403 5.03 12.83 -14.03
CA PRO A 403 6.31 12.42 -13.47
C PRO A 403 7.43 13.29 -14.06
N ALA A 404 8.55 13.38 -13.34
CA ALA A 404 9.79 13.94 -13.86
C ALA A 404 10.19 13.25 -15.18
N TYR A 405 10.68 14.05 -16.13
CA TYR A 405 11.09 13.61 -17.45
C TYR A 405 12.31 14.40 -17.90
N SER A 406 13.47 13.74 -17.83
CA SER A 406 14.77 14.25 -18.24
C SER A 406 15.65 13.09 -18.77
N PRO A 407 15.17 12.31 -19.75
CA PRO A 407 15.95 11.20 -20.31
C PRO A 407 17.19 11.73 -21.03
N LYS A 408 18.22 10.89 -21.13
CA LYS A 408 19.39 11.15 -21.99
C LYS A 408 18.98 11.18 -23.47
N ASP A 409 18.13 10.24 -23.85
CA ASP A 409 17.58 10.10 -25.21
C ASP A 409 16.06 10.33 -25.15
N PRO A 410 15.53 11.42 -25.75
CA PRO A 410 14.09 11.71 -25.71
C PRO A 410 13.23 10.58 -26.29
N VAL A 411 12.23 10.16 -25.52
CA VAL A 411 11.25 9.16 -25.94
C VAL A 411 10.37 9.77 -27.03
N LYS A 412 10.49 9.24 -28.25
CA LYS A 412 9.68 9.66 -29.40
C LYS A 412 8.19 9.51 -29.09
N ASP A 413 7.39 10.48 -29.53
CA ASP A 413 5.91 10.48 -29.45
C ASP A 413 5.36 10.30 -28.01
N TYR A 414 6.14 10.60 -26.97
CA TYR A 414 5.72 10.59 -25.57
C TYR A 414 5.16 11.95 -25.13
N ASP A 415 3.89 11.94 -24.75
CA ASP A 415 3.20 13.09 -24.16
C ASP A 415 3.24 13.01 -22.63
N ASN A 416 4.25 13.63 -22.03
CA ASN A 416 4.42 13.69 -20.57
C ASN A 416 3.20 14.33 -19.86
N SER A 417 2.44 15.20 -20.52
CA SER A 417 1.25 15.83 -19.90
C SER A 417 0.12 14.83 -19.60
N LYS A 418 0.11 13.69 -20.29
CA LYS A 418 -0.88 12.62 -20.10
C LYS A 418 -0.37 11.47 -19.23
N ASP A 419 0.91 11.40 -18.93
CA ASP A 419 1.43 10.44 -17.96
C ASP A 419 1.30 11.02 -16.55
N ILE A 420 0.51 10.40 -15.68
CA ILE A 420 0.26 10.86 -14.30
C ILE A 420 0.97 9.92 -13.32
N ARG A 421 1.11 10.27 -12.03
CA ARG A 421 1.90 9.44 -11.08
C ARG A 421 1.16 8.22 -10.54
N PHE A 422 -0.16 8.33 -10.31
CA PHE A 422 -0.93 7.32 -9.56
C PHE A 422 -1.44 6.14 -10.41
N GLY A 423 -1.04 4.91 -10.05
CA GLY A 423 -1.62 3.67 -10.57
C GLY A 423 -2.34 2.85 -9.50
N VAL A 424 -3.20 1.92 -9.92
CA VAL A 424 -3.91 0.99 -9.02
C VAL A 424 -3.35 -0.43 -9.18
N GLN A 425 -2.97 -1.06 -8.06
CA GLN A 425 -2.62 -2.48 -8.04
C GLN A 425 -3.81 -3.34 -7.59
N ILE A 426 -4.14 -4.35 -8.38
CA ILE A 426 -5.18 -5.34 -8.06
C ILE A 426 -4.60 -6.74 -7.79
N ALA A 427 -5.34 -7.55 -7.04
CA ALA A 427 -5.11 -8.98 -6.86
C ALA A 427 -6.32 -9.80 -7.34
N ALA A 428 -6.05 -10.78 -8.20
CA ALA A 428 -7.02 -11.74 -8.74
C ALA A 428 -6.41 -13.15 -8.85
N ASN A 429 -7.25 -14.18 -8.87
CA ASN A 429 -6.84 -15.58 -8.98
C ASN A 429 -7.29 -16.28 -10.27
N LYS A 430 -8.22 -15.68 -11.01
CA LYS A 430 -8.88 -16.24 -12.21
C LYS A 430 -8.96 -15.17 -13.32
N PRO A 431 -8.85 -15.55 -14.61
CA PRO A 431 -9.01 -14.63 -15.75
C PRO A 431 -10.23 -13.72 -15.65
N TRP A 432 -11.44 -14.29 -15.49
CA TRP A 432 -12.67 -13.51 -15.43
C TRP A 432 -12.66 -12.43 -14.34
N LEU A 433 -12.03 -12.71 -13.21
CA LEU A 433 -11.99 -11.78 -12.08
C LEU A 433 -11.06 -10.60 -12.37
N ALA A 434 -9.86 -10.86 -12.89
CA ALA A 434 -8.92 -9.81 -13.26
C ALA A 434 -9.50 -8.90 -14.37
N ILE A 435 -10.10 -9.53 -15.39
CA ILE A 435 -10.64 -8.85 -16.57
C ILE A 435 -11.86 -8.00 -16.18
N LYS A 436 -12.88 -8.56 -15.50
CA LYS A 436 -14.04 -7.78 -15.04
C LYS A 436 -13.66 -6.66 -14.07
N THR A 437 -12.70 -6.89 -13.17
CA THR A 437 -12.21 -5.83 -12.26
C THR A 437 -11.56 -4.69 -13.05
N THR A 438 -10.80 -5.02 -14.10
CA THR A 438 -10.12 -4.02 -14.95
C THR A 438 -11.11 -3.18 -15.75
N GLU A 439 -12.17 -3.79 -16.33
CA GLU A 439 -13.22 -3.04 -17.02
C GLU A 439 -13.97 -2.11 -16.06
N VAL A 440 -14.30 -2.58 -14.85
CA VAL A 440 -14.95 -1.77 -13.80
C VAL A 440 -14.07 -0.59 -13.36
N LEU A 441 -12.76 -0.82 -13.11
CA LEU A 441 -11.83 0.26 -12.77
C LEU A 441 -11.67 1.27 -13.92
N THR A 442 -11.60 0.80 -15.17
CA THR A 442 -11.50 1.67 -16.34
C THR A 442 -12.75 2.55 -16.52
N ALA A 443 -13.93 2.01 -16.20
CA ALA A 443 -15.20 2.73 -16.28
C ALA A 443 -15.43 3.72 -15.12
N LEU A 444 -14.88 3.46 -13.93
CA LEU A 444 -15.15 4.25 -12.70
C LEU A 444 -13.96 5.10 -12.22
N CYS A 445 -12.77 4.92 -12.77
CA CYS A 445 -11.55 5.62 -12.40
C CYS A 445 -10.84 6.12 -13.66
N HIS A 446 -11.31 7.24 -14.20
CA HIS A 446 -10.75 7.85 -15.41
C HIS A 446 -9.32 8.41 -15.22
N GLN A 447 -8.87 8.54 -13.97
CA GLN A 447 -7.59 9.15 -13.61
C GLN A 447 -6.64 8.08 -13.05
N LEU A 448 -6.23 7.16 -13.92
CA LEU A 448 -5.28 6.09 -13.61
C LEU A 448 -4.10 6.08 -14.57
N ARG A 449 -2.88 6.07 -14.01
CA ARG A 449 -1.63 5.88 -14.73
C ARG A 449 -1.56 4.50 -15.40
N ALA A 450 -1.92 3.47 -14.66
CA ALA A 450 -1.83 2.07 -15.06
C ALA A 450 -2.63 1.19 -14.07
N ILE A 451 -2.95 -0.03 -14.48
CA ILE A 451 -3.47 -1.08 -13.61
C ILE A 451 -2.41 -2.17 -13.49
N ASP A 452 -1.91 -2.43 -12.28
CA ASP A 452 -0.89 -3.46 -11.99
C ASP A 452 -1.54 -4.74 -11.46
N LEU A 453 -1.09 -5.90 -11.94
CA LEU A 453 -1.49 -7.19 -11.38
C LEU A 453 -0.47 -7.70 -10.35
N ASN A 454 -0.89 -7.81 -9.09
CA ASN A 454 -0.05 -8.34 -8.02
C ASN A 454 0.20 -9.85 -8.21
N CYS A 455 1.42 -10.18 -8.58
CA CYS A 455 1.95 -11.54 -8.70
C CYS A 455 3.10 -11.80 -7.70
N GLY A 456 3.24 -10.95 -6.67
CA GLY A 456 4.38 -10.94 -5.76
C GLY A 456 4.03 -11.07 -4.28
N CYS A 457 2.77 -10.92 -3.89
CA CYS A 457 2.31 -11.00 -2.51
C CYS A 457 2.58 -12.40 -1.92
N PRO A 458 3.30 -12.53 -0.78
CA PRO A 458 3.62 -13.81 -0.17
C PRO A 458 2.58 -14.28 0.86
N ILE A 459 1.61 -13.44 1.22
CA ILE A 459 0.58 -13.72 2.24
C ILE A 459 -0.10 -15.05 1.96
N ASP A 460 -0.10 -15.96 2.94
CA ASP A 460 -0.58 -17.32 2.73
C ASP A 460 -2.08 -17.38 2.41
N LEU A 461 -2.89 -16.48 2.98
CA LEU A 461 -4.32 -16.37 2.64
C LEU A 461 -4.53 -16.06 1.15
N VAL A 462 -3.80 -15.07 0.61
CA VAL A 462 -3.85 -14.69 -0.81
C VAL A 462 -3.33 -15.83 -1.69
N CYS A 463 -2.19 -16.43 -1.33
CA CYS A 463 -1.58 -17.52 -2.09
C CYS A 463 -2.48 -18.76 -2.14
N ARG A 464 -3.15 -19.13 -1.04
CA ARG A 464 -4.10 -20.27 -1.00
C ARG A 464 -5.28 -20.08 -1.95
N THR A 465 -5.72 -18.85 -2.20
CA THR A 465 -6.77 -18.59 -3.21
C THR A 465 -6.29 -18.68 -4.66
N GLY A 466 -4.98 -18.85 -4.90
CA GLY A 466 -4.37 -18.88 -6.24
C GLY A 466 -4.07 -17.50 -6.85
N ALA A 467 -4.02 -16.45 -6.01
CA ALA A 467 -3.62 -15.09 -6.33
C ALA A 467 -2.21 -14.75 -5.78
N GLY A 468 -1.70 -13.55 -6.08
CA GLY A 468 -0.39 -13.11 -5.59
C GLY A 468 0.74 -13.99 -6.13
N SER A 469 1.72 -14.31 -5.31
CA SER A 469 2.88 -15.12 -5.73
C SER A 469 2.53 -16.56 -6.17
N ALA A 470 1.32 -17.06 -5.92
CA ALA A 470 0.86 -18.32 -6.51
C ALA A 470 0.68 -18.26 -8.04
N LEU A 471 0.60 -17.06 -8.64
CA LEU A 471 0.53 -16.87 -10.09
C LEU A 471 1.86 -17.16 -10.81
N LEU A 472 3.00 -17.11 -10.09
CA LEU A 472 4.34 -17.34 -10.67
C LEU A 472 4.53 -18.77 -11.18
N ASP A 473 3.87 -19.74 -10.54
CA ASP A 473 3.88 -21.14 -10.95
C ASP A 473 2.78 -21.46 -11.99
N ALA A 474 1.81 -20.55 -12.18
CA ALA A 474 0.66 -20.69 -13.08
C ALA A 474 0.80 -19.78 -14.32
N GLN A 475 1.94 -19.83 -14.99
CA GLN A 475 2.38 -18.83 -15.97
C GLN A 475 1.38 -18.59 -17.12
N GLY A 476 0.80 -19.64 -17.72
CA GLY A 476 -0.22 -19.48 -18.77
C GLY A 476 -1.55 -18.89 -18.26
N LYS A 477 -1.88 -19.07 -16.98
CA LYS A 477 -3.05 -18.42 -16.34
C LYS A 477 -2.77 -16.93 -16.07
N LEU A 478 -1.53 -16.58 -15.78
CA LEU A 478 -1.08 -15.19 -15.60
C LEU A 478 -1.09 -14.45 -16.95
N GLU A 479 -0.54 -15.05 -18.00
CA GLU A 479 -0.58 -14.47 -19.35
C GLU A 479 -2.01 -14.23 -19.85
N LYS A 480 -2.92 -15.22 -19.70
CA LYS A 480 -4.34 -15.08 -20.05
C LYS A 480 -5.05 -13.97 -19.26
N GLN A 481 -4.65 -13.72 -18.00
CA GLN A 481 -5.15 -12.58 -17.22
C GLN A 481 -4.66 -11.26 -17.84
N LEU A 482 -3.35 -11.09 -18.00
CA LEU A 482 -2.75 -9.84 -18.48
C LEU A 482 -3.23 -9.47 -19.89
N ARG A 483 -3.31 -10.45 -20.81
CA ARG A 483 -3.86 -10.26 -22.17
C ARG A 483 -5.28 -9.73 -22.13
N GLY A 484 -6.17 -10.36 -21.35
CA GLY A 484 -7.56 -9.92 -21.23
C GLY A 484 -7.73 -8.60 -20.50
N MET A 485 -6.88 -8.30 -19.51
CA MET A 485 -6.83 -6.98 -18.87
C MET A 485 -6.47 -5.90 -19.89
N ASN A 486 -5.52 -6.18 -20.79
CA ASN A 486 -5.18 -5.28 -21.89
C ASN A 486 -6.36 -5.04 -22.84
N THR A 487 -7.12 -6.09 -23.20
CA THR A 487 -8.31 -5.96 -24.06
C THR A 487 -9.38 -5.01 -23.50
N VAL A 488 -9.59 -4.97 -22.17
CA VAL A 488 -10.71 -4.24 -21.57
C VAL A 488 -10.34 -2.90 -20.92
N SER A 489 -9.05 -2.58 -20.81
CA SER A 489 -8.54 -1.38 -20.10
C SER A 489 -8.58 -0.06 -20.89
N GLY A 490 -9.06 -0.09 -22.14
CA GLY A 490 -9.09 1.12 -22.98
C GLY A 490 -7.67 1.69 -23.17
N GLU A 491 -7.50 3.00 -22.93
CA GLU A 491 -6.19 3.66 -23.01
C GLU A 491 -5.25 3.33 -21.84
N ILE A 492 -5.75 2.77 -20.73
CA ILE A 492 -4.95 2.55 -19.51
C ILE A 492 -3.99 1.37 -19.73
N PRO A 493 -2.67 1.55 -19.53
CA PRO A 493 -1.70 0.46 -19.62
C PRO A 493 -1.82 -0.57 -18.48
N ILE A 494 -1.52 -1.82 -18.80
CA ILE A 494 -1.39 -2.90 -17.83
C ILE A 494 0.08 -3.14 -17.47
N THR A 495 0.34 -3.33 -16.18
CA THR A 495 1.68 -3.64 -15.64
C THR A 495 1.60 -4.87 -14.73
N VAL A 496 2.75 -5.44 -14.36
CA VAL A 496 2.79 -6.60 -13.47
C VAL A 496 3.95 -6.55 -12.47
N LYS A 497 3.65 -6.81 -11.19
CA LYS A 497 4.64 -6.95 -10.12
C LYS A 497 4.86 -8.40 -9.72
N ILE A 498 6.05 -8.94 -10.00
CA ILE A 498 6.46 -10.32 -9.75
C ILE A 498 7.51 -10.44 -8.63
N ARG A 499 7.82 -11.69 -8.25
CA ARG A 499 8.96 -12.12 -7.42
C ARG A 499 9.84 -13.08 -8.23
N MET A 500 11.03 -13.41 -7.75
CA MET A 500 11.96 -14.36 -8.41
C MET A 500 11.34 -15.74 -8.72
N GLY A 501 10.36 -16.16 -7.92
CA GLY A 501 9.65 -17.44 -8.01
C GLY A 501 9.02 -17.81 -6.67
N THR A 502 8.38 -18.98 -6.57
CA THR A 502 7.77 -19.41 -5.30
C THR A 502 8.75 -20.05 -4.32
N LYS A 503 9.86 -20.62 -4.80
CA LYS A 503 10.86 -21.37 -4.02
C LYS A 503 12.27 -20.82 -4.25
N ASP A 504 13.09 -20.80 -3.19
CA ASP A 504 14.42 -20.19 -3.22
C ASP A 504 15.37 -20.78 -4.27
N LYS A 505 15.41 -22.11 -4.36
CA LYS A 505 16.34 -22.85 -5.24
C LYS A 505 15.82 -23.02 -6.67
N TYR A 506 14.63 -22.50 -6.97
CA TYR A 506 13.97 -22.66 -8.25
C TYR A 506 13.36 -21.31 -8.71
N PRO A 507 14.19 -20.27 -8.93
CA PRO A 507 13.71 -19.04 -9.52
C PRO A 507 13.18 -19.32 -10.94
N ASN A 508 12.06 -18.71 -11.29
CA ASN A 508 11.39 -18.89 -12.57
C ASN A 508 11.05 -17.55 -13.26
N ALA A 509 11.44 -16.41 -12.67
CA ALA A 509 11.15 -15.09 -13.22
C ALA A 509 11.80 -14.86 -14.59
N THR A 510 13.04 -15.33 -14.85
CA THR A 510 13.69 -15.21 -16.17
C THR A 510 12.79 -15.78 -17.28
N LYS A 511 12.28 -17.01 -17.08
CA LYS A 511 11.36 -17.69 -18.01
C LYS A 511 9.98 -17.02 -18.09
N LEU A 512 9.49 -16.49 -16.97
CA LEU A 512 8.22 -15.76 -16.93
C LEU A 512 8.32 -14.43 -17.68
N VAL A 513 9.41 -13.67 -17.51
CA VAL A 513 9.68 -12.42 -18.22
C VAL A 513 9.76 -12.68 -19.73
N GLU A 514 10.52 -13.69 -20.15
CA GLU A 514 10.57 -14.14 -21.56
C GLU A 514 9.17 -14.47 -22.11
N ARG A 515 8.38 -15.26 -21.36
CA ARG A 515 7.00 -15.62 -21.75
C ARG A 515 6.05 -14.42 -21.82
N LEU A 516 6.20 -13.43 -20.95
CA LEU A 516 5.34 -12.23 -20.98
C LEU A 516 5.69 -11.32 -22.17
N ILE A 517 6.96 -11.30 -22.57
CA ILE A 517 7.49 -10.48 -23.68
C ILE A 517 7.26 -11.13 -25.04
N LEU A 518 7.40 -12.45 -25.18
CA LEU A 518 7.31 -13.16 -26.46
C LEU A 518 6.00 -13.98 -26.63
N GLY A 519 5.16 -14.02 -25.59
CA GLY A 519 4.05 -14.96 -25.49
C GLY A 519 4.50 -16.38 -25.12
N GLY A 520 3.60 -17.17 -24.55
CA GLY A 520 3.85 -18.61 -24.36
C GLY A 520 3.78 -19.38 -25.67
N GLN A 521 4.37 -20.59 -25.73
CA GLN A 521 4.22 -21.48 -26.89
C GLN A 521 2.73 -21.70 -27.26
N ASP A 522 1.86 -21.85 -26.26
CA ASP A 522 0.42 -21.97 -26.41
C ASP A 522 -0.27 -20.70 -26.96
N ALA A 523 0.32 -19.51 -26.75
CA ALA A 523 -0.15 -18.25 -27.32
C ALA A 523 0.42 -18.03 -28.74
N GLN A 524 1.65 -18.43 -28.99
CA GLN A 524 2.29 -18.40 -30.32
C GLN A 524 1.58 -19.38 -31.28
N ASP A 525 1.32 -20.62 -30.84
CA ASP A 525 0.55 -21.65 -31.57
C ASP A 525 -0.89 -21.21 -31.89
N ALA A 526 -1.44 -20.27 -31.12
CA ALA A 526 -2.77 -19.70 -31.30
C ALA A 526 -2.75 -18.31 -31.96
N ASN A 527 -1.57 -17.84 -32.39
CA ASN A 527 -1.32 -16.53 -32.99
C ASN A 527 -1.92 -15.35 -32.18
N LEU A 528 -1.73 -15.38 -30.86
CA LEU A 528 -2.26 -14.38 -29.92
C LEU A 528 -1.28 -13.26 -29.59
N GLY A 529 -0.01 -13.37 -30.01
CA GLY A 529 1.05 -12.42 -29.65
C GLY A 529 1.48 -12.50 -28.17
N PRO A 530 2.24 -11.50 -27.67
CA PRO A 530 2.74 -11.45 -26.30
C PRO A 530 1.72 -10.86 -25.32
N ALA A 531 2.00 -10.83 -24.01
CA ALA A 531 1.02 -10.38 -23.01
C ALA A 531 0.65 -8.89 -23.11
N GLY A 532 1.48 -8.08 -23.79
CA GLY A 532 1.26 -6.65 -24.02
C GLY A 532 1.45 -5.76 -22.78
N VAL A 533 2.17 -6.23 -21.74
CA VAL A 533 2.38 -5.43 -20.52
C VAL A 533 3.34 -4.27 -20.78
N ALA A 534 3.03 -3.07 -20.27
CA ALA A 534 3.86 -1.88 -20.47
C ALA A 534 5.06 -1.79 -19.51
N ALA A 535 4.99 -2.46 -18.35
CA ALA A 535 6.10 -2.57 -17.42
C ALA A 535 6.04 -3.84 -16.58
N ILE A 536 7.22 -4.37 -16.23
CA ILE A 536 7.42 -5.50 -15.31
C ILE A 536 8.25 -5.02 -14.12
N THR A 537 7.74 -5.18 -12.90
CA THR A 537 8.50 -4.94 -11.67
C THR A 537 8.92 -6.25 -11.02
N LEU A 538 10.23 -6.48 -10.87
CA LEU A 538 10.76 -7.70 -10.22
C LEU A 538 11.26 -7.40 -8.80
N HIS A 539 10.61 -8.01 -7.80
CA HIS A 539 11.16 -8.09 -6.45
C HIS A 539 12.23 -9.17 -6.37
N GLY A 540 13.45 -8.80 -5.96
CA GLY A 540 14.63 -9.67 -5.85
C GLY A 540 14.57 -10.70 -4.71
N ARG A 541 13.39 -11.26 -4.41
CA ARG A 541 13.21 -12.38 -3.48
C ARG A 541 12.22 -13.39 -4.05
N SER A 542 12.36 -14.66 -3.68
CA SER A 542 11.32 -15.67 -3.82
C SER A 542 10.14 -15.40 -2.87
N ARG A 543 9.01 -16.08 -3.04
CA ARG A 543 7.94 -16.13 -2.02
C ARG A 543 8.47 -16.70 -0.70
N GLN A 544 9.17 -17.84 -0.76
CA GLN A 544 9.66 -18.57 0.41
C GLN A 544 10.66 -17.77 1.26
N GLN A 545 11.51 -16.95 0.63
CA GLN A 545 12.41 -16.01 1.31
C GLN A 545 11.66 -14.98 2.16
N ARG A 546 10.39 -14.68 1.82
CA ARG A 546 9.56 -13.63 2.43
C ARG A 546 10.34 -12.32 2.57
N TYR A 547 10.88 -12.05 3.76
CA TYR A 547 11.82 -10.95 4.01
C TYR A 547 13.10 -11.34 4.77
N THR A 548 13.34 -12.63 5.01
CA THR A 548 14.42 -13.20 5.84
C THR A 548 15.84 -13.08 5.29
N ARG A 549 15.99 -12.75 3.99
CA ARG A 549 17.29 -12.58 3.31
C ARG A 549 17.34 -11.26 2.58
N GLU A 550 18.53 -10.84 2.17
CA GLU A 550 18.75 -9.70 1.27
C GLU A 550 18.13 -9.95 -0.11
N ALA A 551 17.78 -8.88 -0.82
CA ALA A 551 17.30 -8.95 -2.21
C ALA A 551 18.46 -9.28 -3.16
N ASN A 552 18.26 -10.26 -4.04
CA ASN A 552 19.21 -10.63 -5.08
C ASN A 552 19.08 -9.68 -6.28
N TRP A 553 19.97 -8.68 -6.33
CA TRP A 553 20.05 -7.71 -7.43
C TRP A 553 20.81 -8.22 -8.66
N GLU A 554 21.70 -9.21 -8.52
CA GLU A 554 22.36 -9.88 -9.64
C GLU A 554 21.32 -10.57 -10.55
N TYR A 555 20.33 -11.23 -9.94
CA TYR A 555 19.23 -11.87 -10.66
C TYR A 555 18.23 -10.86 -11.25
N ILE A 556 18.10 -9.67 -10.65
CA ILE A 556 17.38 -8.54 -11.28
C ILE A 556 18.16 -8.09 -12.53
N ALA A 557 19.49 -7.97 -12.45
CA ALA A 557 20.35 -7.62 -13.57
C ALA A 557 20.31 -8.64 -14.70
N GLU A 558 20.26 -9.95 -14.39
CA GLU A 558 20.06 -11.03 -15.37
C GLU A 558 18.74 -10.84 -16.14
N CYS A 559 17.65 -10.57 -15.43
CA CYS A 559 16.34 -10.36 -16.02
C CYS A 559 16.27 -9.05 -16.83
N ALA A 560 16.85 -7.95 -16.34
CA ALA A 560 16.96 -6.69 -17.09
C ALA A 560 17.80 -6.86 -18.38
N SER A 561 18.89 -7.61 -18.29
CA SER A 561 19.75 -7.96 -19.42
C SER A 561 19.07 -8.90 -20.41
N LEU A 562 18.15 -9.76 -19.96
CA LEU A 562 17.26 -10.51 -20.86
C LEU A 562 16.36 -9.55 -21.66
N VAL A 563 15.66 -8.61 -21.01
CA VAL A 563 14.83 -7.61 -21.71
C VAL A 563 15.67 -6.86 -22.75
N LYS A 564 16.86 -6.38 -22.37
CA LYS A 564 17.76 -5.65 -23.28
C LYS A 564 18.34 -6.50 -24.41
N ARG A 565 18.56 -7.80 -24.22
CA ARG A 565 18.92 -8.72 -25.31
C ARG A 565 17.75 -9.02 -26.26
N LEU A 566 16.51 -9.00 -25.77
CA LEU A 566 15.33 -9.09 -26.63
C LEU A 566 15.18 -7.79 -27.44
N ARG A 567 15.34 -6.61 -26.82
CA ARG A 567 15.43 -5.29 -27.50
C ARG A 567 16.43 -5.30 -28.66
N ALA A 568 17.64 -5.81 -28.44
CA ALA A 568 18.68 -5.87 -29.47
C ALA A 568 18.34 -6.89 -30.58
N LYS A 569 17.90 -8.10 -30.20
CA LYS A 569 17.61 -9.16 -31.17
C LYS A 569 16.47 -8.83 -32.12
N GLU A 570 15.46 -8.11 -31.67
CA GLU A 570 14.32 -7.71 -32.51
C GLU A 570 14.76 -6.76 -33.64
N ALA A 571 15.75 -5.90 -33.39
CA ALA A 571 16.38 -5.07 -34.42
C ALA A 571 17.22 -5.87 -35.44
N ASP A 572 17.76 -7.02 -35.05
CA ASP A 572 18.60 -7.89 -35.90
C ASP A 572 17.79 -8.95 -36.70
N LEU A 573 16.56 -9.27 -36.29
CA LEU A 573 15.78 -10.44 -36.78
C LEU A 573 14.66 -10.12 -37.77
N ALA A 574 14.67 -8.92 -38.37
CA ALA A 574 13.63 -8.32 -39.23
C ALA A 574 13.29 -9.05 -40.56
N ASP A 575 13.56 -10.35 -40.67
CA ASP A 575 13.36 -11.19 -41.85
C ASP A 575 13.05 -12.66 -41.46
N THR A 576 12.27 -12.90 -40.39
CA THR A 576 11.85 -14.26 -40.01
C THR A 576 10.37 -14.40 -39.67
N VAL A 577 9.79 -15.55 -40.03
CA VAL A 577 8.33 -15.85 -40.04
C VAL A 577 7.71 -16.03 -38.64
N ARG A 578 8.27 -15.40 -37.59
CA ARG A 578 7.82 -15.53 -36.18
C ARG A 578 7.89 -14.22 -35.40
N GLU A 579 7.90 -13.08 -36.08
CA GLU A 579 7.74 -11.77 -35.43
C GLU A 579 6.37 -11.66 -34.72
N ALA A 580 6.36 -11.00 -33.57
CA ALA A 580 5.11 -10.59 -32.94
C ALA A 580 4.46 -9.48 -33.77
N ASP A 581 3.13 -9.48 -33.89
CA ASP A 581 2.41 -8.35 -34.48
C ASP A 581 2.73 -7.09 -33.65
N ALA A 582 3.36 -6.09 -34.26
CA ALA A 582 3.77 -4.86 -33.60
C ALA A 582 2.61 -4.13 -32.90
N ARG A 583 1.36 -4.44 -33.28
CA ARG A 583 0.17 -3.91 -32.61
C ARG A 583 -0.09 -4.53 -31.23
N ASP A 584 0.38 -5.75 -30.99
CA ASP A 584 0.19 -6.49 -29.74
C ASP A 584 1.33 -6.24 -28.73
N MET A 585 2.38 -5.54 -29.17
CA MET A 585 3.47 -5.01 -28.36
C MET A 585 3.01 -3.79 -27.55
N PRO A 586 3.48 -3.59 -26.29
CA PRO A 586 3.15 -2.39 -25.51
C PRO A 586 3.61 -1.08 -26.20
N ASN A 587 2.87 0.01 -25.98
CA ASN A 587 3.22 1.34 -26.48
C ASN A 587 4.42 1.97 -25.74
N THR A 588 5.62 1.47 -26.01
CA THR A 588 6.92 1.99 -25.54
C THR A 588 7.81 2.36 -26.73
N GLN A 589 9.02 2.89 -26.49
CA GLN A 589 9.91 3.37 -27.57
C GLN A 589 10.35 2.27 -28.53
N ASP A 590 10.46 1.05 -28.02
CA ASP A 590 11.06 -0.13 -28.64
C ASP A 590 10.09 -1.32 -28.70
N GLY A 591 8.80 -1.10 -28.40
CA GLY A 591 7.79 -2.15 -28.31
C GLY A 591 7.94 -3.08 -27.09
N LEU A 592 8.89 -2.84 -26.18
CA LEU A 592 9.18 -3.74 -25.06
C LEU A 592 8.89 -3.10 -23.70
N PRO A 593 8.49 -3.90 -22.68
CA PRO A 593 8.15 -3.36 -21.37
C PRO A 593 9.34 -2.65 -20.71
N TYR A 594 9.04 -1.61 -19.95
CA TYR A 594 9.99 -1.07 -18.96
C TYR A 594 10.24 -2.12 -17.87
N PHE A 595 11.48 -2.24 -17.43
CA PHE A 595 11.88 -3.19 -16.40
C PHE A 595 12.31 -2.48 -15.11
N CYS A 596 11.55 -2.68 -14.03
CA CYS A 596 11.73 -2.00 -12.76
C CYS A 596 12.28 -2.95 -11.67
N GLY A 597 13.41 -2.59 -11.06
CA GLY A 597 14.02 -3.34 -9.96
C GLY A 597 13.34 -3.05 -8.61
N ASN A 598 13.25 -4.03 -7.71
CA ASN A 598 12.68 -3.83 -6.38
C ASN A 598 13.38 -4.68 -5.31
N GLY A 599 13.81 -4.03 -4.22
CA GLY A 599 14.30 -4.71 -3.02
C GLY A 599 15.35 -3.91 -2.26
N ASP A 600 15.15 -3.75 -0.95
CA ASP A 600 16.17 -3.34 0.05
C ASP A 600 16.94 -2.03 -0.19
N ILE A 601 16.40 -1.14 -1.03
CA ILE A 601 16.83 0.26 -1.17
C ILE A 601 16.55 1.02 0.12
N LEU A 602 17.57 1.61 0.75
CA LEU A 602 17.51 2.37 2.00
C LEU A 602 18.15 3.76 1.93
N CYS A 603 18.99 4.00 0.93
CA CYS A 603 19.66 5.29 0.71
C CYS A 603 19.84 5.59 -0.79
N PHE A 604 20.34 6.79 -1.11
CA PHE A 604 20.65 7.18 -2.49
C PHE A 604 21.70 6.26 -3.12
N ASP A 605 22.74 5.88 -2.36
CA ASP A 605 23.80 5.01 -2.89
C ASP A 605 23.24 3.66 -3.37
N ASP A 606 22.32 3.04 -2.63
CA ASP A 606 21.66 1.79 -3.05
C ASP A 606 20.91 2.00 -4.38
N TYR A 607 20.17 3.10 -4.50
CA TYR A 607 19.38 3.42 -5.68
C TYR A 607 20.30 3.64 -6.90
N ASN A 608 21.30 4.51 -6.77
CA ASN A 608 22.22 4.86 -7.85
C ASN A 608 23.07 3.65 -8.29
N ASN A 609 23.64 2.91 -7.33
CA ASN A 609 24.42 1.70 -7.62
C ASN A 609 23.57 0.66 -8.36
N HIS A 610 22.31 0.42 -7.96
CA HIS A 610 21.47 -0.56 -8.62
C HIS A 610 20.91 -0.09 -9.97
N ILE A 611 20.68 1.21 -10.19
CA ILE A 611 20.40 1.75 -11.54
C ILE A 611 21.58 1.44 -12.47
N GLN A 612 22.81 1.74 -12.04
CA GLN A 612 24.01 1.55 -12.87
C GLN A 612 24.38 0.08 -13.08
N GLN A 613 24.41 -0.73 -12.02
CA GLN A 613 24.88 -2.11 -12.05
C GLN A 613 23.83 -3.10 -12.57
N ALA A 614 22.57 -2.96 -12.13
CA ALA A 614 21.50 -3.85 -12.60
C ALA A 614 20.88 -3.39 -13.94
N ASN A 615 21.22 -2.17 -14.39
CA ASN A 615 20.83 -1.63 -15.69
C ASN A 615 19.30 -1.70 -15.91
N VAL A 616 18.55 -1.44 -14.84
CA VAL A 616 17.07 -1.37 -14.84
C VAL A 616 16.61 0.01 -15.30
N ASP A 617 15.39 0.13 -15.84
CA ASP A 617 14.89 1.41 -16.36
C ASP A 617 14.46 2.36 -15.21
N SER A 618 14.00 1.81 -14.07
CA SER A 618 13.75 2.54 -12.82
C SER A 618 13.74 1.56 -11.62
N ILE A 619 13.64 2.07 -10.39
CA ILE A 619 13.62 1.29 -9.15
C ILE A 619 12.39 1.64 -8.30
N MET A 620 11.75 0.58 -7.77
CA MET A 620 10.65 0.65 -6.83
C MET A 620 11.12 0.47 -5.39
N ILE A 621 10.74 1.41 -4.54
CA ILE A 621 11.13 1.52 -3.14
C ILE A 621 9.94 1.15 -2.26
N GLY A 622 10.11 0.12 -1.44
CA GLY A 622 9.10 -0.35 -0.48
C GLY A 622 9.39 0.13 0.94
N ARG A 623 9.81 -0.80 1.79
CA ARG A 623 10.04 -0.53 3.22
C ARG A 623 11.08 0.57 3.51
N GLY A 624 12.01 0.85 2.59
CA GLY A 624 12.92 2.00 2.71
C GLY A 624 12.17 3.33 2.81
N ALA A 625 11.09 3.51 2.05
CA ALA A 625 10.24 4.70 2.17
C ALA A 625 9.48 4.73 3.51
N LEU A 626 9.05 3.59 4.05
CA LEU A 626 8.41 3.53 5.38
C LEU A 626 9.37 3.87 6.52
N VAL A 627 10.62 3.38 6.44
CA VAL A 627 11.69 3.75 7.39
C VAL A 627 12.04 5.23 7.22
N LYS A 628 12.09 5.72 5.98
CA LYS A 628 12.68 7.01 5.62
C LYS A 628 12.00 7.63 4.39
N PRO A 629 10.88 8.37 4.52
CA PRO A 629 10.16 8.91 3.36
C PRO A 629 10.98 9.87 2.49
N TRP A 630 11.96 10.57 3.09
CA TRP A 630 12.86 11.49 2.37
C TRP A 630 13.94 10.77 1.55
N ILE A 631 13.91 9.43 1.44
CA ILE A 631 14.71 8.70 0.44
C ILE A 631 14.43 9.19 -0.99
N PHE A 632 13.21 9.68 -1.28
CA PHE A 632 12.90 10.32 -2.55
C PHE A 632 13.56 11.69 -2.71
N GLU A 633 13.78 12.42 -1.61
CA GLU A 633 14.50 13.70 -1.57
C GLU A 633 16.00 13.48 -1.78
N GLU A 634 16.55 12.42 -1.19
CA GLU A 634 17.92 11.95 -1.42
C GLU A 634 18.16 11.60 -2.89
N ILE A 635 17.26 10.85 -3.52
CA ILE A 635 17.35 10.49 -4.95
C ILE A 635 17.25 11.73 -5.83
N LYS A 636 16.32 12.66 -5.52
CA LYS A 636 16.15 13.90 -6.28
C LYS A 636 17.33 14.87 -6.15
N SER A 637 18.07 14.83 -5.04
CA SER A 637 19.23 15.69 -4.77
C SER A 637 20.58 14.99 -4.95
N GLU A 638 20.57 13.74 -5.40
CA GLU A 638 21.75 12.90 -5.66
C GLU A 638 22.73 12.78 -4.47
N GLN A 639 22.19 12.74 -3.25
CA GLN A 639 22.98 12.64 -2.01
C GLN A 639 22.20 11.97 -0.87
N ASN A 640 22.90 11.34 0.07
CA ASN A 640 22.29 10.88 1.32
C ASN A 640 22.05 12.06 2.29
N ILE A 641 20.91 12.11 2.99
CA ILE A 641 20.53 13.24 3.84
C ILE A 641 20.25 12.79 5.28
N ASP A 642 21.04 13.30 6.23
CA ASP A 642 20.86 13.07 7.67
C ASP A 642 19.90 14.10 8.28
N LYS A 643 18.60 13.86 8.16
CA LYS A 643 17.57 14.75 8.70
C LYS A 643 17.62 14.82 10.23
N THR A 644 17.54 16.04 10.76
CA THR A 644 17.47 16.31 12.20
C THR A 644 16.22 15.68 12.84
N ALA A 645 16.16 15.65 14.17
CA ALA A 645 14.96 15.22 14.88
C ALA A 645 13.73 16.10 14.56
N SER A 646 13.92 17.41 14.48
CA SER A 646 12.85 18.38 14.19
C SER A 646 12.33 18.27 12.75
N GLU A 647 13.20 18.08 11.76
CA GLU A 647 12.75 17.85 10.36
C GLU A 647 11.94 16.55 10.24
N ARG A 648 12.38 15.48 10.89
CA ARG A 648 11.65 14.20 10.93
C ARG A 648 10.29 14.34 11.60
N LEU A 649 10.22 15.12 12.67
CA LEU A 649 8.97 15.46 13.35
C LEU A 649 8.04 16.29 12.44
N GLY A 650 8.59 17.16 11.59
CA GLY A 650 7.84 17.88 10.54
C GLY A 650 7.20 16.96 9.49
N TYR A 651 7.84 15.86 9.10
CA TYR A 651 7.21 14.86 8.22
C TYR A 651 6.05 14.11 8.90
N ILE A 652 6.14 13.91 10.23
CA ILE A 652 5.05 13.36 11.04
C ILE A 652 3.88 14.36 11.11
N GLU A 653 4.17 15.66 11.31
CA GLU A 653 3.16 16.72 11.21
C GLU A 653 2.45 16.71 9.85
N GLN A 654 3.22 16.65 8.75
CA GLN A 654 2.66 16.63 7.41
C GLN A 654 1.78 15.40 7.16
N PHE A 655 2.15 14.23 7.68
CA PHE A 655 1.29 13.05 7.64
C PHE A 655 -0.01 13.28 8.42
N CYS A 656 0.04 13.86 9.62
CA CYS A 656 -1.15 14.23 10.38
C CYS A 656 -2.06 15.18 9.61
N ARG A 657 -1.51 16.27 9.02
CA ARG A 657 -2.28 17.23 8.21
C ARG A 657 -2.94 16.54 7.00
N ASN A 658 -2.19 15.73 6.25
CA ASN A 658 -2.72 14.93 5.13
C ASN A 658 -3.82 13.96 5.59
N GLY A 659 -3.65 13.34 6.76
CA GLY A 659 -4.58 12.38 7.34
C GLY A 659 -5.88 13.02 7.78
N LEU A 660 -5.84 14.18 8.43
CA LEU A 660 -7.02 14.95 8.84
C LEU A 660 -7.82 15.42 7.60
N GLU A 661 -7.14 15.92 6.57
CA GLU A 661 -7.80 16.30 5.30
C GLU A 661 -8.52 15.12 4.64
N TYR A 662 -7.90 13.92 4.63
CA TYR A 662 -8.48 12.72 4.05
C TYR A 662 -9.56 12.07 4.92
N TRP A 663 -9.27 11.70 6.16
CA TRP A 663 -10.16 10.94 7.05
C TRP A 663 -11.14 11.79 7.85
N GLY A 664 -10.89 13.10 8.00
CA GLY A 664 -11.69 14.00 8.83
C GLY A 664 -10.90 14.60 10.00
N ALA A 665 -11.32 15.79 10.42
CA ALA A 665 -10.91 16.45 11.66
C ALA A 665 -11.92 16.22 12.80
N ASP A 666 -12.94 15.39 12.61
CA ASP A 666 -13.82 14.90 13.68
C ASP A 666 -13.12 13.82 14.54
N GLU A 667 -13.79 13.34 15.60
CA GLU A 667 -13.22 12.34 16.51
C GLU A 667 -12.82 11.04 15.78
N MET A 668 -13.58 10.61 14.76
CA MET A 668 -13.28 9.40 14.00
C MET A 668 -12.11 9.59 13.04
N GLY A 669 -12.04 10.73 12.34
CA GLY A 669 -10.96 11.08 11.43
C GLY A 669 -9.63 11.28 12.15
N VAL A 670 -9.64 11.93 13.33
CA VAL A 670 -8.51 11.98 14.26
C VAL A 670 -8.09 10.56 14.69
N GLY A 671 -9.04 9.71 15.09
CA GLY A 671 -8.76 8.33 15.50
C GLY A 671 -8.13 7.47 14.40
N ASN A 672 -8.63 7.60 13.17
CA ASN A 672 -8.07 6.94 11.98
C ASN A 672 -6.66 7.47 11.67
N THR A 673 -6.48 8.79 11.67
CA THR A 673 -5.16 9.44 11.45
C THR A 673 -4.14 8.94 12.46
N ARG A 674 -4.50 8.91 13.76
CA ARG A 674 -3.64 8.36 14.81
C ARG A 674 -3.29 6.91 14.53
N ARG A 675 -4.28 6.06 14.24
CA ARG A 675 -4.04 4.62 13.99
C ARG A 675 -3.04 4.38 12.85
N PHE A 676 -3.20 5.05 11.71
CA PHE A 676 -2.28 4.87 10.58
C PHE A 676 -0.91 5.52 10.82
N LEU A 677 -0.84 6.63 11.59
CA LEU A 677 0.44 7.16 12.05
C LEU A 677 1.19 6.15 12.92
N LEU A 678 0.53 5.52 13.90
CA LEU A 678 1.17 4.53 14.78
C LEU A 678 1.64 3.28 14.03
N GLU A 679 0.87 2.81 13.04
CA GLU A 679 1.33 1.73 12.16
C GLU A 679 2.56 2.18 11.34
N TRP A 680 2.65 3.43 10.85
CA TRP A 680 3.84 3.96 10.16
C TRP A 680 5.05 4.13 11.12
N LEU A 681 4.85 4.67 12.32
CA LEU A 681 5.90 4.85 13.32
C LEU A 681 6.60 3.53 13.70
N SER A 682 5.88 2.41 13.65
CA SER A 682 6.45 1.06 13.83
C SER A 682 7.49 0.64 12.75
N PHE A 683 7.61 1.41 11.66
CA PHE A 683 8.66 1.30 10.67
C PHE A 683 9.68 2.43 10.76
N SER A 684 9.26 3.69 10.96
CA SER A 684 10.19 4.83 11.01
C SER A 684 11.14 4.78 12.21
N CYS A 685 10.74 4.15 13.32
CA CYS A 685 11.62 3.94 14.48
C CYS A 685 12.87 3.09 14.16
N ARG A 686 12.84 2.33 13.06
CA ARG A 686 13.99 1.55 12.57
C ARG A 686 15.05 2.43 11.88
N TYR A 687 14.80 3.72 11.66
CA TYR A 687 15.79 4.63 11.09
C TYR A 687 16.88 4.94 12.11
N VAL A 688 18.12 4.58 11.75
CA VAL A 688 19.33 5.04 12.43
C VAL A 688 19.83 6.28 11.66
N PRO A 689 20.02 7.44 12.32
CA PRO A 689 20.56 8.63 11.68
C PRO A 689 21.97 8.40 11.14
N ILE A 690 22.28 9.02 10.00
CA ILE A 690 23.54 8.73 9.27
C ILE A 690 24.75 9.15 10.11
N GLY A 691 24.66 10.26 10.84
CA GLY A 691 25.71 10.71 11.76
C GLY A 691 26.05 9.74 12.90
N LEU A 692 25.19 8.76 13.19
CA LEU A 692 25.41 7.71 14.20
C LEU A 692 26.03 6.44 13.60
N LEU A 693 26.02 6.27 12.28
CA LEU A 693 26.57 5.08 11.62
C LEU A 693 28.10 5.16 11.52
N GLU A 694 28.79 4.05 11.83
CA GLU A 694 30.22 3.89 11.55
C GLU A 694 30.47 3.78 10.04
N HIS A 695 29.57 3.08 9.32
CA HIS A 695 29.71 2.72 7.91
C HIS A 695 28.39 2.85 7.15
N MET A 696 28.46 3.39 5.93
CA MET A 696 27.39 3.39 4.92
C MET A 696 27.62 2.28 3.87
N PRO A 697 26.58 1.79 3.19
CA PRO A 697 25.16 2.01 3.47
C PRO A 697 24.62 1.04 4.57
N PRO A 698 23.56 1.43 5.30
CA PRO A 698 22.83 0.51 6.16
C PRO A 698 22.19 -0.60 5.32
N LYS A 699 22.10 -1.84 5.82
CA LYS A 699 21.31 -2.90 5.15
C LYS A 699 20.00 -3.14 5.87
N PHE A 700 18.98 -3.57 5.12
CA PHE A 700 17.66 -3.87 5.70
C PHE A 700 17.70 -4.98 6.76
N GLY A 701 18.63 -5.92 6.66
CA GLY A 701 18.81 -7.00 7.63
C GLY A 701 19.45 -6.57 8.95
N ASP A 702 20.01 -5.36 9.03
CA ASP A 702 20.65 -4.85 10.24
C ASP A 702 19.60 -4.42 11.28
N ARG A 703 19.81 -4.82 12.53
CA ARG A 703 19.04 -4.33 13.67
C ARG A 703 19.88 -3.35 14.48
N PRO A 704 19.35 -2.16 14.84
CA PRO A 704 20.04 -1.29 15.77
C PRO A 704 20.19 -2.01 17.13
N PRO A 705 21.41 -2.10 17.71
CA PRO A 705 21.56 -2.38 19.14
C PRO A 705 20.92 -1.24 19.95
N ALA A 706 20.78 -1.42 21.27
CA ALA A 706 20.32 -0.34 22.14
C ALA A 706 21.24 0.88 22.01
N PHE A 707 20.69 2.03 21.59
CA PHE A 707 21.45 3.25 21.33
C PHE A 707 20.67 4.48 21.79
N ARG A 708 21.39 5.58 22.09
CA ARG A 708 20.81 6.91 22.34
C ARG A 708 21.01 7.79 21.12
N GLY A 709 20.00 8.59 20.78
CA GLY A 709 20.13 9.63 19.75
C GLY A 709 21.03 10.79 20.18
N ARG A 710 21.35 11.68 19.23
CA ARG A 710 22.02 12.99 19.48
C ARG A 710 21.28 13.87 20.49
N ASN A 711 19.97 13.66 20.64
CA ASN A 711 19.13 14.31 21.64
C ASN A 711 17.94 13.40 22.03
N ASP A 712 17.15 13.84 22.99
CA ASP A 712 16.05 13.04 23.54
C ASP A 712 14.89 12.85 22.56
N LEU A 713 14.63 13.83 21.67
CA LEU A 713 13.64 13.69 20.60
C LEU A 713 14.07 12.65 19.56
N GLU A 714 15.36 12.61 19.19
CA GLU A 714 15.90 11.58 18.30
C GLU A 714 15.80 10.19 18.94
N THR A 715 16.06 10.10 20.25
CA THR A 715 15.92 8.87 21.03
C THR A 715 14.45 8.42 21.07
N LEU A 716 13.50 9.35 21.27
CA LEU A 716 12.06 9.08 21.25
C LEU A 716 11.59 8.60 19.87
N LEU A 717 12.05 9.23 18.79
CA LEU A 717 11.71 8.85 17.41
C LEU A 717 12.24 7.47 17.02
N SER A 718 13.34 7.00 17.63
CA SER A 718 13.90 5.67 17.45
C SER A 718 13.41 4.63 18.48
N SER A 719 12.50 5.01 19.40
CA SER A 719 11.93 4.07 20.38
C SER A 719 11.08 2.98 19.70
N ALA A 720 11.26 1.73 20.12
CA ALA A 720 10.40 0.61 19.73
C ALA A 720 9.15 0.46 20.63
N ASN A 721 8.96 1.33 21.62
CA ASN A 721 7.81 1.25 22.53
C ASN A 721 6.58 1.93 21.92
N TYR A 722 5.48 1.19 21.75
CA TYR A 722 4.24 1.74 21.18
C TYR A 722 3.66 2.90 22.02
N LYS A 723 3.94 2.94 23.32
CA LYS A 723 3.52 4.03 24.22
C LYS A 723 4.21 5.35 23.86
N ASP A 724 5.44 5.29 23.35
CA ASP A 724 6.15 6.49 22.88
C ASP A 724 5.62 6.96 21.51
N TRP A 725 5.22 6.04 20.64
CA TRP A 725 4.52 6.39 19.40
C TRP A 725 3.18 7.10 19.69
N ILE A 726 2.45 6.66 20.73
CA ILE A 726 1.24 7.36 21.20
C ILE A 726 1.59 8.79 21.60
N LYS A 727 2.60 9.01 22.47
CA LYS A 727 3.05 10.37 22.85
C LYS A 727 3.39 11.24 21.63
N ILE A 728 4.13 10.70 20.66
CA ILE A 728 4.45 11.40 19.40
C ILE A 728 3.15 11.80 18.65
N SER A 729 2.16 10.90 18.60
CA SER A 729 0.87 11.22 17.97
C SER A 729 0.09 12.32 18.71
N GLU A 730 0.23 12.39 20.04
CA GLU A 730 -0.49 13.36 20.87
C GLU A 730 0.04 14.79 20.71
N MET A 731 1.29 14.96 20.29
CA MET A 731 1.88 16.27 19.93
C MET A 731 1.07 16.99 18.82
N PHE A 732 0.38 16.24 17.95
CA PHE A 732 -0.36 16.76 16.80
C PHE A 732 -1.87 16.52 16.90
N LEU A 733 -2.28 15.34 17.36
CA LEU A 733 -3.67 14.88 17.37
C LEU A 733 -4.32 15.02 18.75
N GLY A 734 -3.68 15.76 19.67
CA GLY A 734 -4.09 15.92 21.05
C GLY A 734 -4.10 14.61 21.85
N PRO A 735 -4.54 14.61 23.11
CA PRO A 735 -4.61 13.41 23.94
C PRO A 735 -5.49 12.31 23.33
N ALA A 736 -4.99 11.07 23.37
CA ALA A 736 -5.72 9.89 22.92
C ALA A 736 -7.06 9.75 23.67
N HIS A 737 -8.02 9.05 23.05
CA HIS A 737 -9.25 8.71 23.76
C HIS A 737 -8.96 7.71 24.89
N LYS A 738 -9.73 7.72 25.99
CA LYS A 738 -9.52 6.77 27.11
C LYS A 738 -9.62 5.32 26.65
N ASP A 739 -10.50 5.04 25.69
CA ASP A 739 -10.68 3.72 25.07
C ASP A 739 -9.76 3.46 23.86
N PHE A 740 -8.85 4.38 23.53
CA PHE A 740 -7.93 4.21 22.40
C PHE A 740 -6.90 3.13 22.73
N GLN A 741 -7.06 1.96 22.12
CA GLN A 741 -6.13 0.84 22.23
C GLN A 741 -5.39 0.66 20.90
N PHE A 742 -4.07 0.68 20.97
CA PHE A 742 -3.20 0.36 19.85
C PHE A 742 -2.33 -0.85 20.18
N GLN A 743 -2.42 -1.89 19.35
CA GLN A 743 -1.47 -3.00 19.34
C GLN A 743 -0.87 -3.07 17.93
N PRO A 744 0.45 -2.90 17.75
CA PRO A 744 1.06 -2.92 16.43
C PRO A 744 0.78 -4.23 15.70
N LYS A 745 0.62 -4.15 14.38
CA LYS A 745 0.41 -5.32 13.52
C LYS A 745 1.59 -6.30 13.62
N HIS A 746 2.78 -5.76 13.79
CA HIS A 746 4.03 -6.48 13.94
C HIS A 746 4.31 -6.68 15.43
N LYS A 747 3.93 -7.84 15.99
CA LYS A 747 4.21 -8.17 17.41
C LYS A 747 5.70 -8.17 17.78
N SER A 748 6.58 -8.33 16.79
CA SER A 748 8.02 -8.17 16.93
C SER A 748 8.44 -6.73 17.20
N ASN A 749 7.64 -5.70 16.84
CA ASN A 749 8.07 -4.30 16.88
C ASN A 749 7.82 -3.57 18.20
N SER A 750 7.27 -4.21 19.24
CA SER A 750 7.05 -3.55 20.53
C SER A 750 7.09 -4.54 21.70
N TYR A 751 7.88 -4.21 22.72
CA TYR A 751 7.85 -4.88 24.02
C TYR A 751 7.08 -4.04 25.02
N GLU A 752 6.27 -4.70 25.85
CA GLU A 752 5.86 -4.13 27.12
C GLU A 752 6.96 -4.43 28.14
N ILE A 753 7.66 -3.40 28.58
CA ILE A 753 8.48 -3.49 29.78
C ILE A 753 7.49 -3.47 30.94
N GLU A 754 7.18 -4.66 31.48
CA GLU A 754 6.67 -4.76 32.84
C GLU A 754 7.79 -4.30 33.77
N ALA A 755 7.68 -3.08 34.27
CA ALA A 755 8.53 -2.60 35.35
C ALA A 755 8.05 -3.27 36.64
N GLU A 756 8.58 -4.46 36.93
CA GLU A 756 8.66 -4.92 38.31
C GLU A 756 9.55 -3.93 39.08
N GLY A 757 9.05 -3.48 40.24
CA GLY A 757 9.67 -2.44 41.06
C GLY A 757 10.67 -2.97 42.09
#